data_AF-A0A7S1K1A4-F1
#
_entry.id   AF-A0A7S1K1A4-F1
#
_cell.length_a   1.000
_cell.length_b   1.000
_cell.length_c   1.000
_cell.angle_alpha   90.00
_cell.angle_beta   90.00
_cell.angle_gamma   90.00
#
_symmetry.space_group_name_H-M   'P 1'
#
loop_
_entity.id
_entity.type
_entity.pdbx_description
1 polymer ?
#
loop_
_entity_poly.entity_id
_entity_poly.type
_entity_poly.pdbx_seq_one_letter_code
_entity_poly.pdbx_strand_id
1 'polypeptide(L)'
;MADEGVSIKVAVRVRPFNNREKELKDTCIIEMIGQTTFIADPTKPDAEPKKFDFDFSYWSHNPSDPTFATQETIYKDQGEMLLKNSMEGFNSCLFAYGQTGSGKSHSVIGTPTDKGLLPRVCEGLFKIIEEGKKSGTAEYQVLISFLEIYNERIKDLLLPPTKEEAKALEIRQHPQLGVYIPGLTESAAVSFHDVEQLLDFGNKNRTIGSTNMNAVSSRSHGVFVVKFLQTMVEDGSKKQRRSQMNLVDLAGSERQKKTGAEGDRLKEGAAINQSLSNLGTVISGLAEKAGGKKGAHVPFRNSKLTYLLSDSLSGNSKTVMIAALSPAKSNYEETLSTLRFAATCKKVKTHAKKNEESDEKIVASLQKEIEKLKLQLMSGAGGGIASDEIKRQLAEREDLVNHYKTSWEEMMRKTQEMNRIREEAMRQMGLHSADIGSVFDVEKECPYLLNISDDPMLSGCLMYFLKNGEDTTIGSEEECTITLKGLAVHSRMCTITNVDNSHLVITVPSDGSENRVLVNGRRVDTKGSTLHHHDRLVIGRAFAFRLVVPKELETMKSVGMTKQQTLDENESWDLDKVLGEVVDEESQSFVQAKAYIEELRGRIGEYKAQAFLHSFSKAQKLVDEANDITKEIRPKDRLRFSLEVISDVYTYESDEPEFIVRLWRDKSAKQKFQMIVRQLRKPGLMEVFKKAKHTWKPDHRHADVLYAWELDKFLERLELMRDVFQQYLESGTVHLVPETDPWLEASPTDVAKLLDTEKLKSQLEKCKLELQEREEEVQSLRLALEGDESPIAKMRAMIEGTAGEEDEMDGLDEGLEEGAAEGEAKAKPKKKPEMANKIKEMNDQNLQEIRRIQNHAQEIQRIFGNMEDMYNEWDSWMSNFKTDKR
;
A
#
# COMPACT_ATOMS: atom_id res chain seq x y z
N MET A 1 -1.18 -38.30 -24.20
CA MET A 1 -0.64 -37.20 -25.04
C MET A 1 -0.05 -36.19 -24.06
N ALA A 2 1.20 -35.78 -24.23
CA ALA A 2 1.80 -34.76 -23.37
C ALA A 2 0.97 -33.47 -23.53
N ASP A 3 0.46 -32.93 -22.42
CA ASP A 3 -0.37 -31.73 -22.37
C ASP A 3 0.44 -30.53 -22.89
N GLU A 4 0.23 -30.14 -24.15
CA GLU A 4 0.89 -28.99 -24.76
C GLU A 4 0.42 -27.72 -24.06
N GLY A 5 1.27 -27.16 -23.20
CA GLY A 5 0.94 -25.95 -22.43
C GLY A 5 0.46 -24.79 -23.30
N VAL A 6 -0.51 -24.03 -22.80
CA VAL A 6 -1.14 -22.88 -23.45
C VAL A 6 -0.26 -21.65 -23.24
N SER A 7 0.07 -20.91 -24.31
CA SER A 7 0.85 -19.67 -24.16
C SER A 7 -0.02 -18.54 -23.60
N ILE A 8 0.56 -17.67 -22.78
CA ILE A 8 -0.13 -16.46 -22.31
C ILE A 8 -0.46 -15.58 -23.52
N LYS A 9 -1.74 -15.20 -23.64
CA LYS A 9 -2.17 -14.26 -24.68
C LYS A 9 -1.82 -12.84 -24.27
N VAL A 10 -1.29 -12.06 -25.20
CA VAL A 10 -0.87 -10.68 -24.97
C VAL A 10 -1.58 -9.76 -25.95
N ALA A 11 -2.32 -8.82 -25.38
CA ALA A 11 -2.94 -7.72 -26.09
C ALA A 11 -2.30 -6.40 -25.64
N VAL A 12 -2.03 -5.51 -26.57
CA VAL A 12 -1.53 -4.16 -26.28
C VAL A 12 -2.57 -3.13 -26.64
N ARG A 13 -2.69 -2.05 -25.87
CA ARG A 13 -3.67 -0.99 -26.09
C ARG A 13 -3.04 0.38 -25.91
N VAL A 14 -3.14 1.24 -26.92
CA VAL A 14 -2.70 2.63 -26.86
C VAL A 14 -3.91 3.55 -26.66
N ARG A 15 -3.84 4.44 -25.67
CA ARG A 15 -4.91 5.40 -25.34
C ARG A 15 -4.80 6.72 -26.13
N PRO A 16 -5.82 7.60 -26.08
CA PRO A 16 -5.70 8.98 -26.56
C PRO A 16 -4.70 9.78 -25.71
N PHE A 17 -4.28 10.94 -26.20
CA PHE A 17 -3.54 11.90 -25.37
C PHE A 17 -4.39 12.36 -24.17
N ASN A 18 -3.76 12.39 -22.99
CA ASN A 18 -4.35 13.01 -21.81
C ASN A 18 -4.17 14.55 -21.86
N ASN A 19 -4.78 15.26 -20.91
CA ASN A 19 -4.73 16.72 -20.90
C ASN A 19 -3.30 17.27 -20.77
N ARG A 20 -2.48 16.69 -19.90
CA ARG A 20 -1.08 17.06 -19.73
C ARG A 20 -0.28 16.92 -21.02
N GLU A 21 -0.43 15.81 -21.73
CA GLU A 21 0.26 15.55 -23.00
C GLU A 21 -0.21 16.52 -24.10
N LYS A 22 -1.51 16.89 -24.13
CA LYS A 22 -2.04 17.91 -25.03
C LYS A 22 -1.46 19.30 -24.72
N GLU A 23 -1.40 19.67 -23.44
CA GLU A 23 -0.82 20.93 -22.97
C GLU A 23 0.67 21.04 -23.32
N LEU A 24 1.41 19.94 -23.14
CA LEU A 24 2.82 19.82 -23.53
C LEU A 24 3.03 19.74 -25.05
N LYS A 25 1.94 19.66 -25.83
CA LYS A 25 1.97 19.45 -27.30
C LYS A 25 2.83 18.26 -27.68
N ASP A 26 2.68 17.16 -26.94
CA ASP A 26 3.42 15.93 -27.20
C ASP A 26 3.08 15.35 -28.59
N THR A 27 4.02 14.58 -29.13
CA THR A 27 3.87 13.91 -30.42
C THR A 27 3.63 12.42 -30.23
N CYS A 28 2.85 11.82 -31.14
CA CYS A 28 2.53 10.40 -31.07
C CYS A 28 3.73 9.60 -31.60
N ILE A 29 4.23 8.67 -30.78
CA ILE A 29 5.38 7.82 -31.10
C ILE A 29 4.98 6.36 -31.37
N ILE A 30 3.69 6.04 -31.35
CA ILE A 30 3.15 4.70 -31.54
C ILE A 30 2.34 4.64 -32.83
N GLU A 31 2.53 3.55 -33.58
CA GLU A 31 1.71 3.19 -34.73
C GLU A 31 1.34 1.70 -34.62
N MET A 32 0.11 1.35 -34.97
CA MET A 32 -0.37 -0.04 -34.92
C MET A 32 -0.96 -0.44 -36.27
N ILE A 33 -0.45 -1.55 -36.83
CA ILE A 33 -0.91 -2.10 -38.11
C ILE A 33 -1.24 -3.58 -37.88
N GLY A 34 -2.54 -3.88 -37.84
CA GLY A 34 -3.02 -5.23 -37.52
C GLY A 34 -2.56 -5.69 -36.13
N GLN A 35 -1.80 -6.77 -36.05
CA GLN A 35 -1.25 -7.31 -34.80
C GLN A 35 0.11 -6.72 -34.42
N THR A 36 0.68 -5.89 -35.28
CA THR A 36 2.02 -5.32 -35.11
C THR A 36 1.94 -3.91 -34.52
N THR A 37 2.75 -3.65 -33.50
CA THR A 37 2.94 -2.33 -32.90
C THR A 37 4.35 -1.82 -33.17
N PHE A 38 4.45 -0.58 -33.65
CA PHE A 38 5.69 0.14 -33.90
C PHE A 38 5.87 1.25 -32.87
N ILE A 39 7.10 1.46 -32.41
CA ILE A 39 7.48 2.59 -31.56
C ILE A 39 8.68 3.32 -32.14
N ALA A 40 8.50 4.62 -32.41
CA ALA A 40 9.54 5.50 -32.92
C ALA A 40 10.40 6.05 -31.77
N ASP A 41 11.73 6.06 -31.96
CA ASP A 41 12.65 6.62 -30.97
C ASP A 41 12.76 8.14 -31.15
N PRO A 42 12.28 8.95 -30.20
CA PRO A 42 12.30 10.41 -30.35
C PRO A 42 13.70 11.02 -30.33
N THR A 43 14.72 10.26 -29.91
CA THR A 43 16.14 10.67 -29.95
C THR A 43 16.81 10.36 -31.28
N LYS A 44 16.19 9.51 -32.11
CA LYS A 44 16.71 9.05 -33.41
C LYS A 44 15.59 9.05 -34.46
N PRO A 45 15.16 10.23 -34.95
CA PRO A 45 14.01 10.35 -35.85
C PRO A 45 14.19 9.63 -37.19
N ASP A 46 15.44 9.47 -37.66
CA ASP A 46 15.75 8.80 -38.93
C ASP A 46 15.94 7.28 -38.78
N ALA A 47 15.92 6.74 -37.55
CA ALA A 47 16.05 5.31 -37.33
C ALA A 47 14.72 4.59 -37.59
N GLU A 48 14.78 3.36 -38.09
CA GLU A 48 13.58 2.54 -38.24
C GLU A 48 12.88 2.31 -36.89
N PRO A 49 11.55 2.48 -36.81
CA PRO A 49 10.79 2.21 -35.60
C PRO A 49 10.98 0.76 -35.12
N LYS A 50 11.04 0.58 -33.81
CA LYS A 50 11.13 -0.78 -33.22
C LYS A 50 9.78 -1.47 -33.40
N LYS A 51 9.82 -2.71 -33.89
CA LYS A 51 8.65 -3.53 -34.18
C LYS A 51 8.40 -4.58 -33.09
N PHE A 52 7.14 -4.76 -32.71
CA PHE A 52 6.67 -5.81 -31.80
C PHE A 52 5.39 -6.47 -32.33
N ASP A 53 5.32 -7.79 -32.27
CA ASP A 53 4.14 -8.57 -32.73
C ASP A 53 3.43 -9.23 -31.55
N PHE A 54 2.14 -8.93 -31.38
CA PHE A 54 1.30 -9.41 -30.28
C PHE A 54 0.11 -10.23 -30.80
N ASP A 55 -0.71 -10.77 -29.91
CA ASP A 55 -1.94 -11.45 -30.33
C ASP A 55 -3.02 -10.43 -30.71
N PHE A 56 -3.02 -9.26 -30.06
CA PHE A 56 -3.89 -8.13 -30.40
C PHE A 56 -3.14 -6.81 -30.19
N SER A 57 -3.36 -5.85 -31.10
CA SER A 57 -2.89 -4.46 -30.96
C SER A 57 -4.08 -3.51 -31.15
N TYR A 58 -4.51 -2.86 -30.07
CA TYR A 58 -5.69 -2.01 -30.01
C TYR A 58 -5.32 -0.53 -30.13
N TRP A 59 -5.68 0.06 -31.26
CA TRP A 59 -5.56 1.50 -31.50
C TRP A 59 -6.76 2.23 -30.89
N SER A 60 -6.63 2.80 -29.69
CA SER A 60 -7.65 3.65 -29.09
C SER A 60 -7.22 5.12 -29.04
N HIS A 61 -6.32 5.57 -29.92
CA HIS A 61 -5.76 6.92 -29.84
C HIS A 61 -6.68 8.02 -30.40
N ASN A 62 -7.27 7.79 -31.59
CA ASN A 62 -8.12 8.76 -32.26
C ASN A 62 -9.49 8.16 -32.60
N PRO A 63 -10.59 8.61 -31.97
CA PRO A 63 -11.95 8.10 -32.25
C PRO A 63 -12.43 8.26 -33.69
N SER A 64 -11.81 9.15 -34.48
CA SER A 64 -12.15 9.36 -35.89
C SER A 64 -11.49 8.33 -36.82
N ASP A 65 -10.59 7.51 -36.29
CA ASP A 65 -9.86 6.49 -37.06
C ASP A 65 -10.75 5.25 -37.30
N PRO A 66 -10.84 4.73 -38.55
CA PRO A 66 -11.57 3.49 -38.83
C PRO A 66 -11.12 2.28 -38.01
N THR A 67 -9.86 2.24 -37.56
CA THR A 67 -9.33 1.14 -36.74
C THR A 67 -9.45 1.40 -35.24
N PHE A 68 -10.26 2.38 -34.82
CA PHE A 68 -10.43 2.71 -33.41
C PHE A 68 -11.06 1.57 -32.61
N ALA A 69 -10.33 1.09 -31.60
CA ALA A 69 -10.76 0.05 -30.69
C ALA A 69 -11.51 0.64 -29.49
N THR A 70 -12.80 0.32 -29.38
CA THR A 70 -13.66 0.68 -28.25
C THR A 70 -13.58 -0.34 -27.10
N GLN A 71 -14.13 -0.02 -25.93
CA GLN A 71 -14.29 -1.02 -24.84
C GLN A 71 -15.07 -2.25 -25.30
N GLU A 72 -16.10 -2.04 -26.13
CA GLU A 72 -16.91 -3.10 -26.73
C GLU A 72 -16.07 -4.03 -27.62
N THR A 73 -15.16 -3.48 -28.42
CA THR A 73 -14.26 -4.26 -29.28
C THR A 73 -13.38 -5.17 -28.44
N ILE A 74 -12.79 -4.62 -27.36
CA ILE A 74 -11.91 -5.36 -26.46
C ILE A 74 -12.70 -6.43 -25.69
N TYR A 75 -13.94 -6.14 -25.29
CA TYR A 75 -14.82 -7.10 -24.65
C TYR A 75 -15.16 -8.29 -25.56
N LYS A 76 -15.46 -8.06 -26.83
CA LYS A 76 -15.72 -9.16 -27.78
C LYS A 76 -14.51 -10.07 -27.94
N ASP A 77 -13.32 -9.49 -28.09
CA ASP A 77 -12.10 -10.26 -28.31
C ASP A 77 -11.61 -11.00 -27.06
N GLN A 78 -11.62 -10.32 -25.90
CA GLN A 78 -11.03 -10.84 -24.65
C GLN A 78 -12.09 -11.34 -23.66
N GLY A 79 -13.16 -10.59 -23.47
CA GLY A 79 -14.22 -10.87 -22.49
C GLY A 79 -15.04 -12.11 -22.83
N GLU A 80 -15.50 -12.27 -24.06
CA GLU A 80 -16.24 -13.47 -24.49
C GLU A 80 -15.39 -14.75 -24.34
N MET A 81 -14.08 -14.65 -24.57
CA MET A 81 -13.16 -15.75 -24.34
C MET A 81 -13.09 -16.13 -22.85
N LEU A 82 -13.03 -15.15 -21.94
CA LEU A 82 -13.06 -15.40 -20.50
C LEU A 82 -14.35 -16.12 -20.08
N LEU A 83 -15.50 -15.64 -20.59
CA LEU A 83 -16.81 -16.26 -20.35
C LEU A 83 -16.86 -17.71 -20.83
N LYS A 84 -16.39 -17.95 -22.06
CA LYS A 84 -16.31 -19.30 -22.61
C LYS A 84 -15.46 -20.22 -21.75
N ASN A 85 -14.28 -19.76 -21.32
CA ASN A 85 -13.40 -20.53 -20.45
C ASN A 85 -14.09 -20.89 -19.12
N SER A 86 -14.80 -19.93 -18.52
CA SER A 86 -15.54 -20.16 -17.28
C SER A 86 -16.65 -21.19 -17.41
N MET A 87 -17.45 -21.12 -18.48
CA MET A 87 -18.52 -22.11 -18.76
C MET A 87 -17.96 -23.51 -19.05
N GLU A 88 -16.76 -23.58 -19.61
CA GLU A 88 -16.05 -24.84 -19.81
C GLU A 88 -15.40 -25.36 -18.52
N GLY A 89 -15.31 -24.56 -17.45
CA GLY A 89 -14.67 -24.97 -16.19
C GLY A 89 -13.15 -24.78 -16.16
N PHE A 90 -12.61 -23.85 -16.97
CA PHE A 90 -11.22 -23.45 -16.90
C PHE A 90 -11.05 -22.21 -16.03
N ASN A 91 -10.02 -22.19 -15.19
CA ASN A 91 -9.59 -20.96 -14.53
C ASN A 91 -9.03 -19.98 -15.56
N SER A 92 -9.26 -18.69 -15.34
CA SER A 92 -8.73 -17.62 -16.19
C SER A 92 -8.13 -16.49 -15.36
N CYS A 93 -7.14 -15.82 -15.91
CA CYS A 93 -6.58 -14.60 -15.32
C CYS A 93 -6.45 -13.53 -16.41
N LEU A 94 -6.92 -12.32 -16.13
CA LEU A 94 -6.65 -11.15 -16.94
C LEU A 94 -5.97 -10.11 -16.04
N PHE A 95 -4.78 -9.65 -16.42
CA PHE A 95 -4.09 -8.59 -15.72
C PHE A 95 -3.69 -7.45 -16.65
N ALA A 96 -3.89 -6.22 -16.20
CA ALA A 96 -3.45 -5.02 -16.92
C ALA A 96 -2.10 -4.54 -16.37
N TYR A 97 -1.17 -4.18 -17.27
CA TYR A 97 0.19 -3.76 -16.94
C TYR A 97 0.60 -2.54 -17.78
N GLY A 98 1.32 -1.60 -17.18
CA GLY A 98 1.79 -0.37 -17.81
C GLY A 98 1.97 0.75 -16.79
N GLN A 99 2.58 1.86 -17.21
CA GLN A 99 2.81 3.00 -16.31
C GLN A 99 1.51 3.59 -15.76
N THR A 100 1.58 4.36 -14.68
CA THR A 100 0.44 5.16 -14.19
C THR A 100 -0.09 6.08 -15.28
N GLY A 101 -1.42 6.17 -15.35
CA GLY A 101 -2.11 6.94 -16.38
C GLY A 101 -2.06 6.34 -17.79
N SER A 102 -1.55 5.13 -18.02
CA SER A 102 -1.53 4.47 -19.35
C SER A 102 -2.88 3.87 -19.79
N GLY A 103 -3.84 3.71 -18.88
CA GLY A 103 -5.17 3.15 -19.17
C GLY A 103 -5.42 1.72 -18.67
N LYS A 104 -4.68 1.26 -17.65
CA LYS A 104 -4.89 -0.05 -16.98
C LYS A 104 -6.31 -0.19 -16.40
N SER A 105 -6.63 0.66 -15.43
CA SER A 105 -7.93 0.70 -14.77
C SER A 105 -9.06 1.01 -15.73
N HIS A 106 -8.84 1.88 -16.73
CA HIS A 106 -9.80 2.12 -17.81
C HIS A 106 -10.10 0.84 -18.61
N SER A 107 -9.12 -0.02 -18.86
CA SER A 107 -9.33 -1.27 -19.61
C SER A 107 -10.02 -2.34 -18.76
N VAL A 108 -9.65 -2.46 -17.49
CA VAL A 108 -10.21 -3.48 -16.59
C VAL A 108 -11.56 -3.06 -16.04
N ILE A 109 -11.65 -1.89 -15.40
CA ILE A 109 -12.84 -1.40 -14.70
C ILE A 109 -13.66 -0.48 -15.61
N GLY A 110 -13.01 0.50 -16.25
CA GLY A 110 -13.64 1.52 -17.08
C GLY A 110 -14.32 2.63 -16.27
N THR A 111 -14.98 3.56 -16.97
CA THR A 111 -15.76 4.63 -16.34
C THR A 111 -17.21 4.19 -16.12
N PRO A 112 -18.00 4.90 -15.31
CA PRO A 112 -19.44 4.65 -15.21
C PRO A 112 -20.18 4.72 -16.56
N THR A 113 -19.73 5.59 -17.47
CA THR A 113 -20.31 5.78 -18.80
C THR A 113 -19.75 4.85 -19.86
N ASP A 114 -18.51 4.39 -19.71
CA ASP A 114 -17.81 3.49 -20.63
C ASP A 114 -17.14 2.34 -19.85
N LYS A 115 -17.99 1.40 -19.44
CA LYS A 115 -17.65 0.22 -18.64
C LYS A 115 -16.51 -0.58 -19.29
N GLY A 116 -15.57 -1.06 -18.47
CA GLY A 116 -14.43 -1.87 -18.90
C GLY A 116 -14.73 -3.36 -18.99
N LEU A 117 -13.68 -4.17 -19.07
CA LEU A 117 -13.79 -5.62 -19.22
C LEU A 117 -14.49 -6.29 -18.04
N LEU A 118 -14.15 -5.94 -16.81
CA LEU A 118 -14.68 -6.53 -15.58
C LEU A 118 -16.20 -6.42 -15.49
N PRO A 119 -16.82 -5.23 -15.51
CA PRO A 119 -18.26 -5.13 -15.44
C PRO A 119 -18.96 -5.81 -16.64
N ARG A 120 -18.40 -5.72 -17.85
CA ARG A 120 -18.99 -6.36 -19.05
C ARG A 120 -18.92 -7.88 -19.01
N VAL A 121 -17.84 -8.46 -18.48
CA VAL A 121 -17.70 -9.90 -18.26
C VAL A 121 -18.69 -10.36 -17.20
N CYS A 122 -18.81 -9.65 -16.08
CA CYS A 122 -19.81 -10.00 -15.06
C CYS A 122 -21.24 -9.91 -15.61
N GLU A 123 -21.58 -8.86 -16.37
CA GLU A 123 -22.88 -8.74 -17.01
C GLU A 123 -23.16 -9.88 -17.99
N GLY A 124 -22.18 -10.21 -18.85
CA GLY A 124 -22.28 -11.33 -19.79
C GLY A 124 -22.43 -12.69 -19.09
N LEU A 125 -21.74 -12.91 -17.96
CA LEU A 125 -21.88 -14.12 -17.16
C LEU A 125 -23.31 -14.27 -16.65
N PHE A 126 -23.91 -13.21 -16.10
CA PHE A 126 -25.28 -13.27 -15.59
C PHE A 126 -26.32 -13.41 -16.71
N LYS A 127 -26.10 -12.85 -17.90
CA LYS A 127 -26.93 -13.13 -19.09
C LYS A 127 -26.94 -14.61 -19.43
N ILE A 128 -25.76 -15.25 -19.48
CA ILE A 128 -25.63 -16.70 -19.73
C ILE A 128 -26.33 -17.51 -18.63
N ILE A 129 -26.18 -17.12 -17.37
CA ILE A 129 -26.84 -17.78 -16.22
C ILE A 129 -28.37 -17.68 -16.35
N GLU A 130 -28.91 -16.51 -16.68
CA GLU A 130 -30.35 -16.31 -16.83
C GLU A 130 -30.93 -17.15 -17.97
N GLU A 131 -30.25 -17.22 -19.11
CA GLU A 131 -30.61 -18.08 -20.23
C GLU A 131 -30.57 -19.56 -19.82
N GLY A 132 -29.51 -19.98 -19.13
CA GLY A 132 -29.36 -21.35 -18.63
C GLY A 132 -30.35 -21.74 -17.53
N LYS A 133 -30.82 -20.78 -16.73
CA LYS A 133 -31.90 -21.00 -15.75
C LYS A 133 -33.25 -21.19 -16.45
N LYS A 134 -33.54 -20.43 -17.50
CA LYS A 134 -34.78 -20.56 -18.30
C LYS A 134 -34.89 -21.93 -18.97
N SER A 135 -33.78 -22.50 -19.43
CA SER A 135 -33.75 -23.85 -20.01
C SER A 135 -33.84 -24.96 -18.96
N GLY A 136 -33.65 -24.67 -17.66
CA GLY A 136 -33.68 -25.64 -16.57
C GLY A 136 -32.55 -26.67 -16.62
N THR A 137 -31.47 -26.38 -17.36
CA THR A 137 -30.40 -27.36 -17.68
C THR A 137 -29.31 -27.45 -16.62
N ALA A 138 -29.14 -26.42 -15.79
CA ALA A 138 -28.11 -26.37 -14.76
C ALA A 138 -28.45 -25.42 -13.62
N GLU A 139 -27.84 -25.66 -12.46
CA GLU A 139 -27.78 -24.73 -11.33
C GLU A 139 -26.45 -23.95 -11.36
N TYR A 140 -26.50 -22.70 -10.90
CA TYR A 140 -25.38 -21.76 -10.98
C TYR A 140 -25.14 -21.07 -9.66
N GLN A 141 -23.87 -20.95 -9.27
CA GLN A 141 -23.43 -20.26 -8.07
C GLN A 141 -22.25 -19.33 -8.43
N VAL A 142 -22.31 -18.09 -7.96
CA VAL A 142 -21.27 -17.08 -8.19
C VAL A 142 -20.84 -16.50 -6.84
N LEU A 143 -19.54 -16.54 -6.56
CA LEU A 143 -18.94 -15.91 -5.38
C LEU A 143 -17.93 -14.85 -5.84
N ILE A 144 -17.94 -13.71 -5.14
CA ILE A 144 -17.10 -12.56 -5.41
C ILE A 144 -16.18 -12.30 -4.23
N SER A 145 -14.91 -12.05 -4.52
CA SER A 145 -13.94 -11.48 -3.59
C SER A 145 -13.24 -10.29 -4.23
N PHE A 146 -12.85 -9.30 -3.44
CA PHE A 146 -12.09 -8.16 -3.92
C PHE A 146 -11.03 -7.80 -2.88
N LEU A 147 -9.77 -7.80 -3.29
CA LEU A 147 -8.64 -7.51 -2.41
C LEU A 147 -7.68 -6.51 -3.05
N GLU A 148 -6.92 -5.86 -2.18
CA GLU A 148 -5.84 -4.95 -2.52
C GLU A 148 -4.51 -5.50 -1.98
N ILE A 149 -3.45 -5.47 -2.80
CA ILE A 149 -2.09 -5.69 -2.36
C ILE A 149 -1.36 -4.36 -2.38
N TYR A 150 -0.97 -3.88 -1.21
CA TYR A 150 -0.18 -2.66 -1.03
C TYR A 150 0.92 -2.90 -0.01
N ASN A 151 2.15 -2.51 -0.34
CA ASN A 151 3.32 -2.71 0.51
C ASN A 151 3.46 -4.15 1.05
N GLU A 152 3.28 -5.15 0.17
CA GLU A 152 3.31 -6.59 0.50
C GLU A 152 2.32 -7.05 1.59
N ARG A 153 1.30 -6.23 1.90
CA ARG A 153 0.15 -6.57 2.75
C ARG A 153 -1.09 -6.76 1.89
N ILE A 154 -1.96 -7.67 2.32
CA ILE A 154 -3.23 -7.98 1.67
C ILE A 154 -4.34 -7.37 2.50
N LYS A 155 -5.15 -6.51 1.89
CA LYS A 155 -6.36 -5.93 2.46
C LYS A 155 -7.59 -6.49 1.75
N ASP A 156 -8.58 -6.93 2.51
CA ASP A 156 -9.89 -7.29 1.98
C ASP A 156 -10.71 -6.02 1.75
N LEU A 157 -11.07 -5.74 0.50
CA LEU A 157 -11.84 -4.56 0.13
C LEU A 157 -13.34 -4.75 0.36
N LEU A 158 -13.80 -5.97 0.59
CA LEU A 158 -15.21 -6.28 0.87
C LEU A 158 -15.53 -6.33 2.36
N LEU A 159 -14.55 -6.10 3.24
CA LEU A 159 -14.81 -5.89 4.66
C LEU A 159 -15.14 -4.42 4.96
N PRO A 160 -16.14 -4.14 5.81
CA PRO A 160 -16.40 -2.80 6.30
C PRO A 160 -15.15 -2.26 7.01
N PRO A 161 -14.80 -0.97 6.86
CA PRO A 161 -13.69 -0.40 7.59
C PRO A 161 -14.09 -0.30 9.07
N THR A 162 -13.61 -1.24 9.89
CA THR A 162 -13.78 -1.23 11.34
C THR A 162 -12.49 -0.78 12.02
N LYS A 163 -12.60 -0.34 13.29
CA LYS A 163 -11.43 0.03 14.10
C LYS A 163 -10.66 -1.17 14.66
N GLU A 164 -11.24 -2.37 14.57
CA GLU A 164 -10.58 -3.59 15.00
C GLU A 164 -9.47 -3.93 14.01
N GLU A 165 -8.31 -4.35 14.52
CA GLU A 165 -7.22 -4.82 13.67
C GLU A 165 -7.71 -6.01 12.84
N ALA A 166 -7.92 -5.78 11.55
CA ALA A 166 -8.25 -6.84 10.62
C ALA A 166 -7.14 -7.90 10.68
N LYS A 167 -7.53 -9.16 10.89
CA LYS A 167 -6.61 -10.28 10.91
C LYS A 167 -5.76 -10.27 9.62
N ALA A 168 -4.45 -10.34 9.77
CA ALA A 168 -3.53 -10.36 8.63
C ALA A 168 -3.86 -11.54 7.70
N LEU A 169 -4.13 -11.23 6.43
CA LEU A 169 -4.42 -12.22 5.40
C LEU A 169 -3.12 -12.76 4.80
N GLU A 170 -3.03 -14.09 4.69
CA GLU A 170 -1.86 -14.77 4.17
C GLU A 170 -2.22 -15.70 3.00
N ILE A 171 -1.33 -15.77 2.02
CA ILE A 171 -1.48 -16.65 0.86
C ILE A 171 -1.02 -18.06 1.24
N ARG A 172 -1.88 -19.04 0.97
CA ARG A 172 -1.62 -20.47 1.15
C ARG A 172 -1.74 -21.19 -0.19
N GLN A 173 -1.14 -22.38 -0.26
CA GLN A 173 -1.17 -23.20 -1.48
C GLN A 173 -1.52 -24.64 -1.11
N HIS A 174 -2.55 -25.17 -1.77
CA HIS A 174 -2.93 -26.57 -1.69
C HIS A 174 -2.44 -27.31 -2.94
N PRO A 175 -1.86 -28.52 -2.82
CA PRO A 175 -1.36 -29.27 -3.99
C PRO A 175 -2.40 -29.52 -5.08
N GLN A 176 -3.66 -29.78 -4.69
CA GLN A 176 -4.76 -30.05 -5.61
C GLN A 176 -5.63 -28.81 -5.92
N LEU A 177 -5.80 -27.91 -4.94
CA LEU A 177 -6.76 -26.80 -5.06
C LEU A 177 -6.11 -25.49 -5.51
N GLY A 178 -4.78 -25.46 -5.57
CA GLY A 178 -4.02 -24.27 -5.98
C GLY A 178 -3.88 -23.24 -4.86
N VAL A 179 -3.64 -22.00 -5.26
CA VAL A 179 -3.42 -20.86 -4.36
C VAL A 179 -4.74 -20.30 -3.84
N TYR A 180 -4.81 -20.01 -2.53
CA TYR A 180 -5.97 -19.43 -1.87
C TYR A 180 -5.56 -18.54 -0.67
N ILE A 181 -6.49 -17.73 -0.18
CA ILE A 181 -6.27 -16.83 0.97
C ILE A 181 -7.32 -17.17 2.03
N PRO A 182 -6.95 -17.92 3.09
CA PRO A 182 -7.87 -18.20 4.19
C PRO A 182 -8.35 -16.91 4.84
N GLY A 183 -9.67 -16.81 5.08
CA GLY A 183 -10.29 -15.66 5.72
C GLY A 183 -10.60 -14.49 4.78
N LEU A 184 -10.25 -14.57 3.48
CA LEU A 184 -10.72 -13.61 2.49
C LEU A 184 -12.25 -13.74 2.33
N THR A 185 -12.95 -12.61 2.30
CA THR A 185 -14.40 -12.58 2.18
C THR A 185 -14.86 -13.08 0.82
N GLU A 186 -15.81 -14.01 0.83
CA GLU A 186 -16.50 -14.52 -0.35
C GLU A 186 -17.98 -14.17 -0.25
N SER A 187 -18.45 -13.26 -1.10
CA SER A 187 -19.84 -12.79 -1.13
C SER A 187 -20.59 -13.42 -2.28
N ALA A 188 -21.71 -14.06 -1.99
CA ALA A 188 -22.57 -14.67 -3.00
C ALA A 188 -23.32 -13.61 -3.83
N ALA A 189 -23.30 -13.76 -5.15
CA ALA A 189 -24.01 -12.89 -6.09
C ALA A 189 -25.06 -13.69 -6.85
N VAL A 190 -26.30 -13.18 -6.87
CA VAL A 190 -27.43 -13.78 -7.61
C VAL A 190 -27.82 -12.95 -8.84
N SER A 191 -27.31 -11.73 -8.95
CA SER A 191 -27.50 -10.84 -10.09
C SER A 191 -26.22 -10.06 -10.44
N PHE A 192 -26.18 -9.47 -11.64
CA PHE A 192 -25.11 -8.53 -12.01
C PHE A 192 -25.12 -7.28 -11.11
N HIS A 193 -26.29 -6.85 -10.66
CA HIS A 193 -26.43 -5.70 -9.76
C HIS A 193 -25.70 -5.93 -8.43
N ASP A 194 -25.78 -7.14 -7.86
CA ASP A 194 -25.05 -7.48 -6.63
C ASP A 194 -23.53 -7.34 -6.82
N VAL A 195 -23.02 -7.74 -7.99
CA VAL A 195 -21.59 -7.61 -8.34
C VAL A 195 -21.20 -6.14 -8.48
N GLU A 196 -22.06 -5.32 -9.10
CA GLU A 196 -21.84 -3.88 -9.25
C GLU A 196 -21.78 -3.18 -7.89
N GLN A 197 -22.67 -3.54 -6.96
CA GLN A 197 -22.65 -3.05 -5.58
C GLN A 197 -21.36 -3.44 -4.83
N LEU A 198 -20.91 -4.68 -4.96
CA LEU A 198 -19.66 -5.15 -4.34
C LEU A 198 -18.42 -4.46 -4.93
N LEU A 199 -18.41 -4.24 -6.25
CA LEU A 199 -17.34 -3.52 -6.94
C LEU A 199 -17.29 -2.05 -6.49
N ASP A 200 -18.43 -1.37 -6.45
CA ASP A 200 -18.54 0.02 -5.97
C ASP A 200 -18.10 0.14 -4.51
N PHE A 201 -18.60 -0.74 -3.64
CA PHE A 201 -18.18 -0.80 -2.24
C PHE A 201 -16.67 -0.96 -2.10
N GLY A 202 -16.07 -1.92 -2.83
CA GLY A 202 -14.63 -2.17 -2.76
C GLY A 202 -13.80 -1.00 -3.29
N ASN A 203 -14.25 -0.32 -4.35
CA ASN A 203 -13.59 0.88 -4.88
C ASN A 203 -13.69 2.06 -3.90
N LYS A 204 -14.84 2.26 -3.24
CA LYS A 204 -15.00 3.25 -2.16
C LYS A 204 -14.05 2.95 -1.00
N ASN A 205 -13.97 1.69 -0.56
CA ASN A 205 -13.07 1.27 0.52
C ASN A 205 -11.58 1.44 0.14
N ARG A 206 -11.24 1.20 -1.13
CA ARG A 206 -9.91 1.50 -1.68
C ARG A 206 -9.60 3.00 -1.66
N THR A 207 -10.58 3.82 -1.99
CA THR A 207 -10.47 5.30 -1.96
C THR A 207 -10.30 5.83 -0.54
N ILE A 208 -11.08 5.34 0.43
CA ILE A 208 -10.98 5.75 1.84
C ILE A 208 -9.59 5.45 2.42
N GLY A 209 -8.98 4.32 2.03
CA GLY A 209 -7.62 3.98 2.44
C GLY A 209 -6.52 4.79 1.75
N SER A 210 -6.85 5.54 0.70
CA SER A 210 -5.92 6.38 -0.05
C SER A 210 -5.85 7.76 0.58
N THR A 211 -4.85 8.03 1.42
CA THR A 211 -4.53 9.40 1.84
C THR A 211 -3.87 10.12 0.65
N ASN A 212 -4.41 11.25 0.16
CA ASN A 212 -3.90 12.01 -1.02
C ASN A 212 -2.40 12.36 -1.00
N MET A 213 -1.71 12.17 0.12
CA MET A 213 -0.25 12.30 0.17
C MET A 213 0.47 11.21 -0.63
N ASN A 214 -0.22 10.10 -0.87
CA ASN A 214 0.19 9.00 -1.73
C ASN A 214 -1.03 8.62 -2.56
N ALA A 215 -1.01 8.77 -3.89
CA ALA A 215 -2.05 8.19 -4.74
C ALA A 215 -1.98 6.64 -4.65
N VAL A 216 -2.50 6.06 -3.57
CA VAL A 216 -2.33 4.65 -3.18
C VAL A 216 -2.81 3.74 -4.30
N SER A 217 -3.83 4.12 -5.08
CA SER A 217 -4.32 3.35 -6.22
C SER A 217 -3.29 3.15 -7.34
N SER A 218 -2.38 4.11 -7.55
CA SER A 218 -1.28 3.98 -8.52
C SER A 218 -0.16 3.06 -8.03
N ARG A 219 -0.07 2.86 -6.70
CA ARG A 219 0.97 2.08 -6.01
C ARG A 219 0.47 0.74 -5.45
N SER A 220 -0.82 0.43 -5.60
CA SER A 220 -1.45 -0.81 -5.12
C SER A 220 -2.02 -1.66 -6.26
N HIS A 221 -2.14 -2.96 -6.03
CA HIS A 221 -2.73 -3.91 -6.99
C HIS A 221 -4.14 -4.27 -6.56
N GLY A 222 -5.13 -4.03 -7.41
CA GLY A 222 -6.51 -4.50 -7.20
C GLY A 222 -6.71 -5.87 -7.84
N VAL A 223 -7.22 -6.85 -7.08
CA VAL A 223 -7.53 -8.19 -7.58
C VAL A 223 -8.99 -8.52 -7.30
N PHE A 224 -9.80 -8.52 -8.34
CA PHE A 224 -11.21 -8.92 -8.30
C PHE A 224 -11.34 -10.39 -8.72
N VAL A 225 -11.93 -11.20 -7.87
CA VAL A 225 -12.03 -12.66 -8.05
C VAL A 225 -13.49 -13.04 -8.22
N VAL A 226 -13.80 -13.71 -9.33
CA VAL A 226 -15.11 -14.30 -9.59
C VAL A 226 -14.96 -15.82 -9.59
N LYS A 227 -15.53 -16.49 -8.59
CA LYS A 227 -15.65 -17.96 -8.58
C LYS A 227 -17.02 -18.35 -9.11
N PHE A 228 -17.03 -19.25 -10.07
CA PHE A 228 -18.24 -19.72 -10.74
C PHE A 228 -18.33 -21.23 -10.66
N LEU A 229 -19.47 -21.73 -10.17
CA LEU A 229 -19.82 -23.14 -10.12
C LEU A 229 -21.10 -23.37 -10.93
N GLN A 230 -21.00 -24.29 -11.89
CA GLN A 230 -22.13 -24.80 -12.65
C GLN A 230 -22.36 -26.27 -12.27
N THR A 231 -23.60 -26.62 -11.89
CA THR A 231 -24.01 -28.00 -11.61
C THR A 231 -25.04 -28.43 -12.66
N MET A 232 -24.67 -29.42 -13.47
CA MET A 232 -25.52 -30.00 -14.51
C MET A 232 -25.94 -31.41 -14.13
N VAL A 233 -27.07 -31.88 -14.67
CA VAL A 233 -27.47 -33.29 -14.59
C VAL A 233 -27.18 -33.92 -15.96
N GLU A 234 -26.12 -34.70 -16.05
CA GLU A 234 -25.75 -35.49 -17.23
C GLU A 234 -25.91 -36.98 -16.89
N ASP A 235 -26.64 -37.73 -17.71
CA ASP A 235 -26.84 -39.19 -17.58
C ASP A 235 -27.35 -39.66 -16.20
N GLY A 236 -28.21 -38.86 -15.56
CA GLY A 236 -28.75 -39.15 -14.22
C GLY A 236 -27.75 -38.89 -13.07
N SER A 237 -26.55 -38.39 -13.37
CA SER A 237 -25.52 -38.02 -12.40
C SER A 237 -25.32 -36.51 -12.35
N LYS A 238 -25.06 -35.97 -11.16
CA LYS A 238 -24.69 -34.55 -11.00
C LYS A 238 -23.23 -34.37 -11.42
N LYS A 239 -23.00 -33.48 -12.38
CA LYS A 239 -21.67 -33.06 -12.83
C LYS A 239 -21.46 -31.60 -12.49
N GLN A 240 -20.35 -31.31 -11.82
CA GLN A 240 -19.99 -29.96 -11.41
C GLN A 240 -18.83 -29.45 -12.27
N ARG A 241 -18.87 -28.17 -12.65
CA ARG A 241 -17.75 -27.45 -13.29
C ARG A 241 -17.44 -26.20 -12.49
N ARG A 242 -16.16 -26.02 -12.16
CA ARG A 242 -15.66 -24.86 -11.40
C ARG A 242 -14.72 -24.02 -12.24
N SER A 243 -14.84 -22.72 -12.12
CA SER A 243 -13.83 -21.80 -12.66
C SER A 243 -13.61 -20.64 -11.70
N GLN A 244 -12.40 -20.13 -11.70
CA GLN A 244 -12.04 -18.88 -11.06
C GLN A 244 -11.51 -17.91 -12.11
N MET A 245 -12.09 -16.71 -12.17
CA MET A 245 -11.58 -15.59 -12.96
C MET A 245 -10.93 -14.58 -12.03
N ASN A 246 -9.63 -14.34 -12.23
CA ASN A 246 -8.89 -13.27 -11.57
C ASN A 246 -8.78 -12.08 -12.53
N LEU A 247 -9.39 -10.94 -12.18
CA LEU A 247 -9.33 -9.70 -12.94
C LEU A 247 -8.48 -8.70 -12.15
N VAL A 248 -7.30 -8.40 -12.68
CA VAL A 248 -6.23 -7.74 -11.94
C VAL A 248 -5.89 -6.39 -12.57
N ASP A 249 -5.95 -5.34 -11.76
CA ASP A 249 -5.44 -4.01 -12.07
C ASP A 249 -4.15 -3.79 -11.27
N LEU A 250 -3.01 -3.89 -11.96
CA LEU A 250 -1.70 -3.76 -11.31
C LEU A 250 -1.36 -2.29 -11.02
N ALA A 251 -0.44 -2.07 -10.09
CA ALA A 251 0.20 -0.78 -9.87
C ALA A 251 0.96 -0.28 -11.13
N GLY A 252 1.34 1.00 -11.14
CA GLY A 252 2.16 1.61 -12.18
C GLY A 252 3.50 0.91 -12.37
N SER A 253 3.87 0.59 -13.62
CA SER A 253 5.14 -0.07 -13.95
C SER A 253 6.35 0.86 -14.04
N GLU A 254 6.14 2.16 -13.88
CA GLU A 254 7.19 3.16 -13.99
C GLU A 254 8.32 2.91 -12.99
N ARG A 255 9.56 3.09 -13.48
CA ARG A 255 10.71 2.98 -12.59
C ARG A 255 10.78 4.24 -11.74
N GLN A 256 10.76 4.10 -10.42
CA GLN A 256 11.28 5.15 -9.56
C GLN A 256 12.75 5.36 -9.96
N LYS A 257 13.06 6.51 -10.56
CA LYS A 257 14.44 6.80 -10.99
C LYS A 257 15.36 6.72 -9.77
N LYS A 258 16.56 6.21 -10.04
CA LYS A 258 17.69 6.04 -9.11
C LYS A 258 17.87 7.26 -8.21
N THR A 259 17.26 7.23 -7.03
CA THR A 259 17.75 8.03 -5.91
C THR A 259 19.11 7.44 -5.55
N GLY A 260 20.13 8.28 -5.38
CA GLY A 260 21.50 7.87 -4.99
C GLY A 260 21.55 7.39 -3.53
N ALA A 261 20.56 6.60 -3.11
CA ALA A 261 20.26 6.31 -1.74
C ALA A 261 20.70 4.88 -1.40
N GLU A 262 21.82 4.76 -0.69
CA GLU A 262 22.30 3.50 -0.14
C GLU A 262 21.66 3.18 1.21
N GLY A 263 21.57 1.89 1.55
CA GLY A 263 21.01 1.38 2.81
C GLY A 263 19.50 1.10 2.80
N ASP A 264 18.85 1.21 3.96
CA ASP A 264 17.41 0.92 4.14
C ASP A 264 16.49 1.80 3.26
N ARG A 265 17.02 2.91 2.72
CA ARG A 265 16.42 3.76 1.67
C ARG A 265 16.13 2.99 0.37
N LEU A 266 16.94 1.97 0.06
CA LEU A 266 16.76 1.08 -1.08
C LEU A 266 15.69 0.02 -0.80
N LYS A 267 15.44 -0.34 0.47
CA LYS A 267 14.45 -1.36 0.85
C LYS A 267 13.00 -0.88 0.75
N GLU A 268 12.73 0.39 1.03
CA GLU A 268 11.36 0.96 1.00
C GLU A 268 10.90 1.33 -0.42
N GLY A 269 11.74 2.01 -1.20
CA GLY A 269 11.51 2.19 -2.65
C GLY A 269 11.52 0.84 -3.41
N ALA A 270 12.30 -0.13 -2.93
CA ALA A 270 12.20 -1.51 -3.43
C ALA A 270 10.88 -2.18 -3.03
N ALA A 271 10.26 -1.89 -1.89
CA ALA A 271 9.03 -2.54 -1.42
C ALA A 271 7.81 -2.20 -2.30
N ILE A 272 7.63 -0.93 -2.68
CA ILE A 272 6.53 -0.49 -3.56
C ILE A 272 6.64 -1.16 -4.94
N ASN A 273 7.86 -1.20 -5.50
CA ASN A 273 8.15 -1.88 -6.76
C ASN A 273 8.54 -3.36 -6.59
N GLN A 274 8.45 -3.93 -5.38
CA GLN A 274 8.91 -5.29 -5.09
C GLN A 274 8.07 -6.29 -5.85
N SER A 275 6.75 -6.12 -5.74
CA SER A 275 5.74 -6.91 -6.44
C SER A 275 5.96 -6.91 -7.95
N LEU A 276 6.12 -5.75 -8.58
CA LEU A 276 6.31 -5.62 -10.04
C LEU A 276 7.71 -6.05 -10.51
N SER A 277 8.76 -5.80 -9.74
CA SER A 277 10.12 -6.25 -10.06
C SER A 277 10.24 -7.78 -9.95
N ASN A 278 9.62 -8.38 -8.93
CA ASN A 278 9.52 -9.82 -8.81
C ASN A 278 8.65 -10.42 -9.91
N LEU A 279 7.57 -9.75 -10.32
CA LEU A 279 6.78 -10.15 -11.49
C LEU A 279 7.66 -10.18 -12.76
N GLY A 280 8.49 -9.15 -12.96
CA GLY A 280 9.52 -9.10 -14.00
C GLY A 280 10.46 -10.31 -13.99
N THR A 281 10.98 -10.64 -12.81
CA THR A 281 11.88 -11.78 -12.58
C THR A 281 11.20 -13.11 -12.86
N VAL A 282 9.97 -13.28 -12.38
CA VAL A 282 9.15 -14.49 -12.57
C VAL A 282 8.85 -14.72 -14.04
N ILE A 283 8.35 -13.70 -14.74
CA ILE A 283 8.04 -13.80 -16.18
C ILE A 283 9.28 -14.14 -17.00
N SER A 284 10.42 -13.50 -16.70
CA SER A 284 11.69 -13.77 -17.39
C SER A 284 12.13 -15.22 -17.15
N GLY A 285 12.11 -15.69 -15.90
CA GLY A 285 12.47 -17.07 -15.56
C GLY A 285 11.55 -18.11 -16.19
N LEU A 286 10.24 -17.83 -16.30
CA LEU A 286 9.27 -18.70 -16.96
C LEU A 286 9.46 -18.73 -18.48
N ALA A 287 9.73 -17.58 -19.10
CA ALA A 287 10.00 -17.49 -20.54
C ALA A 287 11.28 -18.25 -20.91
N GLU A 288 12.33 -18.17 -20.08
CA GLU A 288 13.55 -18.95 -20.26
C GLU A 288 13.32 -20.47 -20.14
N LYS A 289 12.49 -20.91 -19.18
CA LYS A 289 12.08 -22.31 -19.05
C LYS A 289 11.32 -22.80 -20.28
N ALA A 290 10.38 -22.00 -20.78
CA ALA A 290 9.63 -22.31 -22.00
C ALA A 290 10.56 -22.43 -23.23
N GLY A 291 11.66 -21.68 -23.25
CA GLY A 291 12.74 -21.76 -24.24
C GLY A 291 13.71 -22.94 -24.07
N GLY A 292 13.47 -23.86 -23.13
CA GLY A 292 14.24 -25.10 -22.99
C GLY A 292 15.39 -25.06 -21.96
N LYS A 293 15.62 -23.95 -21.25
CA LYS A 293 16.58 -23.93 -20.12
C LYS A 293 16.00 -24.72 -18.94
N LYS A 294 16.58 -25.88 -18.63
CA LYS A 294 16.20 -26.71 -17.47
C LYS A 294 16.90 -26.21 -16.19
N GLY A 295 16.20 -26.23 -15.05
CA GLY A 295 16.80 -26.08 -13.72
C GLY A 295 16.74 -24.69 -13.06
N ALA A 296 16.21 -23.65 -13.70
CA ALA A 296 16.06 -22.35 -13.05
C ALA A 296 14.93 -22.39 -11.99
N HIS A 297 15.21 -22.07 -10.72
CA HIS A 297 14.16 -21.85 -9.73
C HIS A 297 13.43 -20.53 -10.05
N VAL A 298 12.09 -20.54 -10.07
CA VAL A 298 11.28 -19.33 -10.33
C VAL A 298 10.74 -18.82 -8.99
N PRO A 299 11.13 -17.63 -8.53
CA PRO A 299 10.92 -17.20 -7.15
C PRO A 299 9.53 -16.56 -6.92
N PHE A 300 8.45 -17.34 -7.08
CA PHE A 300 7.07 -16.85 -6.87
C PHE A 300 6.81 -16.30 -5.47
N ARG A 301 7.52 -16.79 -4.45
CA ARG A 301 7.31 -16.42 -3.04
C ARG A 301 7.97 -15.09 -2.64
N ASN A 302 8.73 -14.45 -3.53
CA ASN A 302 9.43 -13.19 -3.21
C ASN A 302 8.48 -11.98 -3.12
N SER A 303 7.25 -12.11 -3.63
CA SER A 303 6.19 -11.13 -3.41
C SER A 303 4.83 -11.80 -3.26
N LYS A 304 3.92 -11.17 -2.53
CA LYS A 304 2.52 -11.62 -2.39
C LYS A 304 1.82 -11.64 -3.74
N LEU A 305 2.06 -10.64 -4.60
CA LEU A 305 1.48 -10.60 -5.94
C LEU A 305 1.89 -11.81 -6.78
N THR A 306 3.19 -12.09 -6.88
CA THR A 306 3.67 -13.24 -7.66
C THR A 306 3.23 -14.56 -7.05
N TYR A 307 3.11 -14.64 -5.73
CA TYR A 307 2.64 -15.86 -5.08
C TYR A 307 1.15 -16.09 -5.34
N LEU A 308 0.33 -15.05 -5.25
CA LEU A 308 -1.10 -15.10 -5.59
C LEU A 308 -1.31 -15.52 -7.05
N LEU A 309 -0.50 -14.99 -7.96
CA LEU A 309 -0.59 -15.26 -9.39
C LEU A 309 0.21 -16.48 -9.85
N SER A 310 0.77 -17.30 -8.96
CA SER A 310 1.65 -18.41 -9.38
C SER A 310 0.94 -19.40 -10.30
N ASP A 311 -0.31 -19.73 -9.99
CA ASP A 311 -1.15 -20.60 -10.81
C ASP A 311 -1.57 -19.92 -12.10
N SER A 312 -1.74 -18.60 -12.07
CA SER A 312 -2.06 -17.79 -13.25
C SER A 312 -0.89 -17.70 -14.24
N LEU A 313 0.35 -17.71 -13.76
CA LEU A 313 1.53 -17.52 -14.60
C LEU A 313 2.21 -18.83 -15.03
N SER A 314 2.02 -19.93 -14.30
CA SER A 314 2.67 -21.21 -14.61
C SER A 314 1.81 -22.46 -14.39
N GLY A 315 0.66 -22.32 -13.74
CA GLY A 315 -0.17 -23.43 -13.30
C GLY A 315 -1.47 -23.56 -14.10
N ASN A 316 -2.54 -23.89 -13.38
CA ASN A 316 -3.87 -24.14 -13.92
C ASN A 316 -4.63 -22.83 -14.17
N SER A 317 -4.33 -22.17 -15.30
CA SER A 317 -5.07 -20.98 -15.74
C SER A 317 -4.85 -20.68 -17.22
N LYS A 318 -5.88 -20.14 -17.89
CA LYS A 318 -5.76 -19.47 -19.19
C LYS A 318 -5.57 -17.97 -18.95
N THR A 319 -4.40 -17.45 -19.30
CA THR A 319 -4.00 -16.11 -18.88
C THR A 319 -3.89 -15.13 -20.05
N VAL A 320 -4.38 -13.92 -19.81
CA VAL A 320 -4.34 -12.77 -20.71
C VAL A 320 -3.63 -11.62 -20.03
N MET A 321 -2.71 -10.99 -20.74
CA MET A 321 -2.10 -9.72 -20.36
C MET A 321 -2.62 -8.61 -21.26
N ILE A 322 -3.08 -7.50 -20.66
CA ILE A 322 -3.37 -6.25 -21.35
C ILE A 322 -2.23 -5.26 -21.05
N ALA A 323 -1.38 -4.96 -22.03
CA ALA A 323 -0.34 -3.94 -21.89
C ALA A 323 -0.89 -2.57 -22.30
N ALA A 324 -1.05 -1.67 -21.34
CA ALA A 324 -1.56 -0.31 -21.56
C ALA A 324 -0.41 0.66 -21.87
N LEU A 325 -0.54 1.44 -22.94
CA LEU A 325 0.52 2.28 -23.50
C LEU A 325 0.12 3.76 -23.56
N SER A 326 1.04 4.66 -23.22
CA SER A 326 0.91 6.08 -23.59
C SER A 326 1.38 6.27 -25.04
N PRO A 327 0.69 7.10 -25.84
CA PRO A 327 1.16 7.48 -27.17
C PRO A 327 2.29 8.52 -27.15
N ALA A 328 2.56 9.15 -26.01
CA ALA A 328 3.35 10.38 -25.96
C ALA A 328 4.86 10.19 -25.98
N LYS A 329 5.54 11.07 -26.73
CA LYS A 329 7.02 11.16 -26.78
C LYS A 329 7.66 11.25 -25.40
N SER A 330 7.09 12.04 -24.48
CA SER A 330 7.58 12.16 -23.10
C SER A 330 7.63 10.83 -22.32
N ASN A 331 6.85 9.83 -22.75
CA ASN A 331 6.72 8.51 -22.12
C ASN A 331 7.42 7.38 -22.92
N TYR A 332 8.34 7.70 -23.84
CA TYR A 332 9.00 6.72 -24.71
C TYR A 332 9.65 5.55 -23.95
N GLU A 333 10.47 5.83 -22.93
CA GLU A 333 11.21 4.80 -22.19
C GLU A 333 10.28 3.81 -21.47
N GLU A 334 9.23 4.32 -20.83
CA GLU A 334 8.25 3.50 -20.12
C GLU A 334 7.41 2.68 -21.09
N THR A 335 6.96 3.28 -22.20
CA THR A 335 6.21 2.59 -23.25
C THR A 335 7.03 1.46 -23.88
N LEU A 336 8.32 1.71 -24.16
CA LEU A 336 9.25 0.69 -24.66
C LEU A 336 9.48 -0.43 -23.65
N SER A 337 9.60 -0.09 -22.36
CA SER A 337 9.73 -1.06 -21.27
C SER A 337 8.50 -1.99 -21.19
N THR A 338 7.29 -1.41 -21.25
CA THR A 338 6.02 -2.16 -21.29
C THR A 338 5.94 -3.10 -22.49
N LEU A 339 6.30 -2.64 -23.70
CA LEU A 339 6.31 -3.46 -24.91
C LEU A 339 7.27 -4.66 -24.82
N ARG A 340 8.47 -4.44 -24.26
CA ARG A 340 9.46 -5.51 -24.04
C ARG A 340 8.99 -6.53 -23.01
N PHE A 341 8.38 -6.07 -21.92
CA PHE A 341 7.80 -6.94 -20.92
C PHE A 341 6.67 -7.79 -21.50
N ALA A 342 5.76 -7.18 -22.26
CA ALA A 342 4.68 -7.85 -22.97
C ALA A 342 5.20 -8.93 -23.94
N ALA A 343 6.25 -8.63 -24.71
CA ALA A 343 6.87 -9.57 -25.64
C ALA A 343 7.54 -10.76 -24.91
N THR A 344 7.99 -10.57 -23.68
CA THR A 344 8.55 -11.64 -22.84
C THR A 344 7.43 -12.49 -22.23
N CYS A 345 6.36 -11.86 -21.75
CA CYS A 345 5.17 -12.51 -21.20
C CYS A 345 4.52 -13.48 -22.20
N LYS A 346 4.43 -13.10 -23.49
CA LYS A 346 3.89 -13.96 -24.57
C LYS A 346 4.58 -15.32 -24.71
N LYS A 347 5.84 -15.45 -24.27
CA LYS A 347 6.62 -16.70 -24.35
C LYS A 347 6.30 -17.68 -23.22
N VAL A 348 5.64 -17.22 -22.17
CA VAL A 348 5.30 -18.04 -21.00
C VAL A 348 4.18 -19.00 -21.34
N LYS A 349 4.28 -20.24 -20.84
CA LYS A 349 3.27 -21.30 -21.01
C LYS A 349 2.65 -21.69 -19.67
N THR A 350 1.34 -21.87 -19.65
CA THR A 350 0.54 -22.38 -18.53
C THR A 350 -0.05 -23.75 -18.86
N HIS A 351 -0.55 -24.45 -17.84
CA HIS A 351 -1.14 -25.80 -17.96
C HIS A 351 -2.58 -25.79 -17.45
N ALA A 352 -3.47 -25.18 -18.23
CA ALA A 352 -4.88 -25.06 -17.91
C ALA A 352 -5.61 -26.42 -17.99
N LYS A 353 -6.37 -26.75 -16.96
CA LYS A 353 -7.15 -27.99 -16.83
C LYS A 353 -8.61 -27.66 -16.56
N LYS A 354 -9.48 -28.57 -16.98
CA LYS A 354 -10.91 -28.47 -16.72
C LYS A 354 -11.21 -28.95 -15.31
N ASN A 355 -11.82 -28.11 -14.47
CA ASN A 355 -12.12 -28.45 -13.08
C ASN A 355 -13.52 -29.07 -12.98
N GLU A 356 -13.61 -30.40 -13.05
CA GLU A 356 -14.87 -31.16 -13.00
C GLU A 356 -15.05 -32.02 -11.74
N GLU A 357 -14.23 -31.78 -10.71
CA GLU A 357 -14.31 -32.51 -9.45
C GLU A 357 -15.51 -32.04 -8.61
N SER A 358 -16.24 -33.01 -8.04
CA SER A 358 -17.40 -32.72 -7.19
C SER A 358 -16.97 -32.37 -5.76
N ASP A 359 -17.79 -31.57 -5.06
CA ASP A 359 -17.53 -31.20 -3.66
C ASP A 359 -17.32 -32.43 -2.77
N GLU A 360 -18.10 -33.50 -2.98
CA GLU A 360 -17.96 -34.73 -2.18
C GLU A 360 -16.60 -35.40 -2.38
N LYS A 361 -16.06 -35.37 -3.61
CA LYS A 361 -14.73 -35.93 -3.91
C LYS A 361 -13.62 -35.07 -3.31
N ILE A 362 -13.73 -33.75 -3.39
CA ILE A 362 -12.77 -32.82 -2.79
C ILE A 362 -12.75 -32.99 -1.27
N VAL A 363 -13.93 -32.99 -0.64
CA VAL A 363 -14.08 -33.21 0.80
C VAL A 363 -13.53 -34.57 1.21
N ALA A 364 -13.83 -35.64 0.48
CA ALA A 364 -13.29 -36.97 0.78
C ALA A 364 -11.76 -37.04 0.65
N SER A 365 -11.17 -36.32 -0.33
CA SER A 365 -9.71 -36.21 -0.48
C SER A 365 -9.10 -35.49 0.73
N LEU A 366 -9.64 -34.32 1.08
CA LEU A 366 -9.18 -33.52 2.22
C LEU A 366 -9.33 -34.27 3.56
N GLN A 367 -10.41 -35.03 3.76
CA GLN A 367 -10.60 -35.85 4.96
C GLN A 367 -9.54 -36.95 5.08
N LYS A 368 -9.15 -37.60 3.98
CA LYS A 368 -8.04 -38.57 3.97
C LYS A 368 -6.71 -37.90 4.29
N GLU A 369 -6.47 -36.70 3.79
CA GLU A 369 -5.26 -35.92 4.14
C GLU A 369 -5.23 -35.57 5.63
N ILE A 370 -6.37 -35.15 6.20
CA ILE A 370 -6.54 -34.87 7.63
C ILE A 370 -6.21 -36.11 8.47
N GLU A 371 -6.75 -37.27 8.12
CA GLU A 371 -6.46 -38.53 8.83
C GLU A 371 -4.97 -38.86 8.80
N LYS A 372 -4.31 -38.69 7.65
CA LYS A 372 -2.87 -38.90 7.50
C LYS A 372 -2.06 -37.94 8.37
N LEU A 373 -2.42 -36.65 8.39
CA LEU A 373 -1.75 -35.64 9.22
C LEU A 373 -1.95 -35.93 10.72
N LYS A 374 -3.16 -36.36 11.14
CA LYS A 374 -3.44 -36.78 12.53
C LYS A 374 -2.57 -37.97 12.94
N LEU A 375 -2.44 -38.98 12.08
CA LEU A 375 -1.59 -40.14 12.34
C LEU A 375 -0.11 -39.75 12.46
N GLN A 376 0.38 -38.86 11.60
CA GLN A 376 1.74 -38.33 11.67
C GLN A 376 1.99 -37.61 13.00
N LEU A 377 1.03 -36.81 13.47
CA LEU A 377 1.09 -36.13 14.77
C LEU A 377 1.15 -37.13 15.94
N MET A 378 0.36 -38.21 15.88
CA MET A 378 0.34 -39.26 16.91
C MET A 378 1.61 -40.12 16.94
N SER A 379 2.25 -40.32 15.79
CA SER A 379 3.45 -41.15 15.66
C SER A 379 4.74 -40.53 16.23
N GLY A 380 4.71 -39.30 16.74
CA GLY A 380 5.81 -38.70 17.50
C GLY A 380 7.12 -38.47 16.73
N ALA A 381 7.14 -38.63 15.41
CA ALA A 381 8.36 -38.68 14.60
C ALA A 381 8.99 -37.31 14.26
N GLY A 382 8.73 -36.25 15.03
CA GLY A 382 9.31 -34.93 14.79
C GLY A 382 9.38 -34.09 16.05
N GLY A 383 10.55 -33.50 16.33
CA GLY A 383 10.72 -32.52 17.41
C GLY A 383 9.74 -31.34 17.31
N GLY A 384 9.63 -30.54 18.37
CA GLY A 384 8.55 -29.55 18.57
C GLY A 384 8.16 -28.70 17.35
N ILE A 385 9.13 -28.22 16.56
CA ILE A 385 8.90 -27.40 15.36
C ILE A 385 8.12 -28.15 14.26
N ALA A 386 8.38 -29.45 14.08
CA ALA A 386 7.67 -30.28 13.10
C ALA A 386 6.23 -30.58 13.54
N SER A 387 5.99 -30.70 14.85
CA SER A 387 4.64 -30.90 15.40
C SER A 387 3.75 -29.67 15.15
N ASP A 388 4.27 -28.47 15.31
CA ASP A 388 3.47 -27.24 15.14
C ASP A 388 3.15 -26.93 13.67
N GLU A 389 4.06 -27.24 12.74
CA GLU A 389 3.78 -27.15 11.30
C GLU A 389 2.66 -28.13 10.89
N ILE A 390 2.69 -29.37 11.38
CA ILE A 390 1.65 -30.36 11.10
C ILE A 390 0.30 -29.91 11.66
N LYS A 391 0.26 -29.35 12.88
CA LYS A 391 -0.98 -28.77 13.45
C LYS A 391 -1.53 -27.64 12.60
N ARG A 392 -0.66 -26.76 12.07
CA ARG A 392 -1.08 -25.68 11.18
C ARG A 392 -1.69 -26.22 9.89
N GLN A 393 -1.02 -27.18 9.25
CA GLN A 393 -1.55 -27.84 8.05
C GLN A 393 -2.88 -28.53 8.33
N LEU A 394 -3.02 -29.17 9.49
CA LEU A 394 -4.27 -29.82 9.90
C LEU A 394 -5.42 -28.82 9.97
N ALA A 395 -5.23 -27.70 10.68
CA ALA A 395 -6.23 -26.63 10.79
C ALA A 395 -6.61 -26.08 9.41
N GLU A 396 -5.63 -25.86 8.53
CA GLU A 396 -5.88 -25.40 7.16
C GLU A 396 -6.76 -26.38 6.35
N ARG A 397 -6.55 -27.69 6.49
CA ARG A 397 -7.39 -28.68 5.78
C ARG A 397 -8.78 -28.77 6.39
N GLU A 398 -8.90 -28.67 7.70
CA GLU A 398 -10.20 -28.65 8.39
C GLU A 398 -11.02 -27.42 7.97
N ASP A 399 -10.40 -26.24 7.84
CA ASP A 399 -11.03 -25.02 7.32
C ASP A 399 -11.51 -25.21 5.86
N LEU A 400 -10.71 -25.83 5.00
CA LEU A 400 -11.10 -26.14 3.63
C LEU A 400 -12.30 -27.11 3.58
N VAL A 401 -12.30 -28.15 4.41
CA VAL A 401 -13.45 -29.08 4.50
C VAL A 401 -14.71 -28.33 4.94
N ASN A 402 -14.61 -27.44 5.92
CA ASN A 402 -15.75 -26.65 6.38
C ASN A 402 -16.25 -25.70 5.28
N HIS A 403 -15.34 -25.08 4.52
CA HIS A 403 -15.69 -24.24 3.37
C HIS A 403 -16.49 -25.02 2.32
N TYR A 404 -15.99 -26.17 1.85
CA TYR A 404 -16.68 -26.99 0.85
C TYR A 404 -17.97 -27.66 1.35
N LYS A 405 -18.14 -27.80 2.68
CA LYS A 405 -19.40 -28.29 3.29
C LYS A 405 -20.43 -27.21 3.54
N THR A 406 -20.04 -25.94 3.48
CA THR A 406 -20.97 -24.82 3.72
C THR A 406 -22.04 -24.83 2.64
N SER A 407 -23.32 -24.83 3.03
CA SER A 407 -24.40 -24.84 2.06
C SER A 407 -24.52 -23.49 1.37
N TRP A 408 -25.04 -23.50 0.14
CA TRP A 408 -25.33 -22.26 -0.59
C TRP A 408 -26.29 -21.34 0.17
N GLU A 409 -27.28 -21.91 0.86
CA GLU A 409 -28.23 -21.16 1.70
C GLU A 409 -27.53 -20.44 2.86
N GLU A 410 -26.60 -21.12 3.54
CA GLU A 410 -25.81 -20.51 4.60
C GLU A 410 -24.90 -19.40 4.06
N MET A 411 -24.30 -19.61 2.88
CA MET A 411 -23.45 -18.61 2.23
C MET A 411 -24.24 -17.36 1.82
N MET A 412 -25.45 -17.54 1.28
CA MET A 412 -26.39 -16.46 0.98
C MET A 412 -26.78 -15.69 2.24
N ARG A 413 -27.09 -16.38 3.34
CA ARG A 413 -27.43 -15.74 4.63
C ARG A 413 -26.27 -14.90 5.16
N LYS A 414 -25.04 -15.44 5.15
CA LYS A 414 -23.83 -14.69 5.54
C LYS A 414 -23.61 -13.46 4.66
N THR A 415 -23.85 -13.60 3.35
CA THR A 415 -23.69 -12.50 2.40
C THR A 415 -24.71 -11.39 2.63
N GLN A 416 -25.99 -11.74 2.84
CA GLN A 416 -27.04 -10.76 3.14
C GLN A 416 -26.74 -9.98 4.42
N GLU A 417 -26.27 -10.67 5.46
CA GLU A 417 -25.87 -10.00 6.70
C GLU A 417 -24.68 -9.06 6.48
N MET A 418 -23.66 -9.52 5.75
CA MET A 418 -22.51 -8.68 5.43
C MET A 418 -22.90 -7.47 4.57
N ASN A 419 -23.81 -7.62 3.61
CA ASN A 419 -24.32 -6.51 2.81
C ASN A 419 -25.00 -5.45 3.68
N ARG A 420 -25.80 -5.85 4.67
CA ARG A 420 -26.39 -4.91 5.64
C ARG A 420 -25.33 -4.15 6.44
N ILE A 421 -24.29 -4.86 6.89
CA ILE A 421 -23.19 -4.23 7.63
C ILE A 421 -22.43 -3.25 6.73
N ARG A 422 -22.19 -3.59 5.46
CA ARG A 422 -21.56 -2.72 4.47
C ARG A 422 -22.37 -1.45 4.22
N GLU A 423 -23.68 -1.61 4.03
CA GLU A 423 -24.62 -0.48 3.84
C GLU A 423 -24.61 0.45 5.05
N GLU A 424 -24.67 -0.10 6.26
CA GLU A 424 -24.62 0.68 7.50
C GLU A 424 -23.27 1.37 7.70
N ALA A 425 -22.16 0.68 7.44
CA ALA A 425 -20.82 1.27 7.53
C ALA A 425 -20.65 2.44 6.54
N MET A 426 -21.14 2.30 5.31
CA MET A 426 -21.13 3.39 4.32
C MET A 426 -22.02 4.54 4.78
N ARG A 427 -23.21 4.25 5.30
CA ARG A 427 -24.13 5.25 5.83
C ARG A 427 -23.53 6.06 6.98
N GLN A 428 -22.85 5.40 7.92
CA GLN A 428 -22.15 6.06 9.04
C GLN A 428 -21.03 6.97 8.57
N MET A 429 -20.40 6.66 7.45
CA MET A 429 -19.38 7.51 6.82
C MET A 429 -19.98 8.63 5.97
N GLY A 430 -21.30 8.83 5.98
CA GLY A 430 -21.99 9.83 5.16
C GLY A 430 -22.07 9.47 3.67
N LEU A 431 -21.73 8.23 3.30
CA LEU A 431 -21.74 7.70 1.93
C LEU A 431 -23.05 6.95 1.72
N HIS A 432 -23.99 7.50 0.95
CA HIS A 432 -25.23 6.78 0.64
C HIS A 432 -24.93 5.64 -0.37
N SER A 433 -25.35 4.42 -0.04
CA SER A 433 -25.43 3.31 -0.99
C SER A 433 -26.75 3.46 -1.76
N ALA A 434 -26.73 4.24 -2.84
CA ALA A 434 -27.88 4.39 -3.70
C ALA A 434 -27.43 4.56 -5.14
N ASP A 435 -27.88 3.64 -5.97
CA ASP A 435 -27.76 3.69 -7.42
C ASP A 435 -28.14 5.06 -7.94
N ILE A 436 -27.31 5.60 -8.83
CA ILE A 436 -27.59 6.77 -9.66
C ILE A 436 -28.94 6.64 -10.42
N GLY A 437 -29.50 5.43 -10.53
CA GLY A 437 -30.71 5.14 -11.31
C GLY A 437 -32.03 5.01 -10.53
N SER A 438 -32.05 4.62 -9.25
CA SER A 438 -33.32 4.25 -8.57
C SER A 438 -33.83 5.28 -7.56
N VAL A 439 -33.02 6.28 -7.20
CA VAL A 439 -33.37 7.38 -6.28
C VAL A 439 -33.62 8.69 -7.06
N PHE A 440 -34.48 8.65 -8.07
CA PHE A 440 -34.99 9.89 -8.66
C PHE A 440 -36.13 10.54 -7.85
N ASP A 441 -36.50 9.97 -6.69
CA ASP A 441 -37.59 10.49 -5.83
C ASP A 441 -37.17 10.89 -4.41
N VAL A 442 -35.99 10.51 -3.92
CA VAL A 442 -35.49 11.01 -2.61
C VAL A 442 -34.33 11.95 -2.86
N GLU A 443 -34.67 13.24 -2.96
CA GLU A 443 -33.77 14.40 -2.94
C GLU A 443 -33.03 14.80 -4.23
N LYS A 444 -33.72 14.86 -5.38
CA LYS A 444 -33.21 15.52 -6.63
C LYS A 444 -32.60 16.93 -6.41
N GLU A 445 -33.02 17.62 -5.35
CA GLU A 445 -32.63 19.00 -5.07
C GLU A 445 -31.53 19.14 -3.99
N CYS A 446 -31.13 18.06 -3.30
CA CYS A 446 -30.20 18.16 -2.17
C CYS A 446 -28.76 18.37 -2.64
N PRO A 447 -28.03 19.37 -2.10
CA PRO A 447 -26.62 19.56 -2.42
C PRO A 447 -25.72 18.45 -1.87
N TYR A 448 -24.59 18.21 -2.53
CA TYR A 448 -23.65 17.17 -2.10
C TYR A 448 -22.19 17.48 -2.49
N LEU A 449 -21.25 16.92 -1.72
CA LEU A 449 -19.82 16.96 -2.00
C LEU A 449 -19.39 15.69 -2.73
N LEU A 450 -18.61 15.84 -3.79
CA LEU A 450 -17.93 14.76 -4.50
C LEU A 450 -16.44 14.82 -4.21
N ASN A 451 -15.81 13.71 -3.82
CA ASN A 451 -14.35 13.69 -3.69
C ASN A 451 -13.64 13.91 -5.02
N ILE A 452 -12.48 14.55 -4.96
CA ILE A 452 -11.54 14.70 -6.07
C ILE A 452 -10.31 13.87 -5.73
N SER A 453 -9.85 13.07 -6.68
CA SER A 453 -8.66 12.22 -6.55
C SER A 453 -7.76 12.38 -7.78
N ASP A 454 -6.45 12.17 -7.58
CA ASP A 454 -5.47 12.02 -8.67
C ASP A 454 -5.81 10.86 -9.61
N ASP A 455 -6.48 9.84 -9.09
CA ASP A 455 -7.01 8.74 -9.90
C ASP A 455 -8.40 9.11 -10.42
N PRO A 456 -8.56 9.32 -11.75
CA PRO A 456 -9.86 9.67 -12.33
C PRO A 456 -10.94 8.61 -12.08
N MET A 457 -10.56 7.37 -11.78
CA MET A 457 -11.50 6.29 -11.46
C MET A 457 -12.00 6.34 -10.03
N LEU A 458 -11.26 6.96 -9.11
CA LEU A 458 -11.65 7.13 -7.71
C LEU A 458 -12.27 8.51 -7.44
N SER A 459 -12.03 9.47 -8.33
CA SER A 459 -12.67 10.79 -8.30
C SER A 459 -14.18 10.66 -8.50
N GLY A 460 -14.96 11.24 -7.60
CA GLY A 460 -16.42 11.14 -7.58
C GLY A 460 -16.98 9.83 -7.03
N CYS A 461 -16.15 8.89 -6.57
CA CYS A 461 -16.63 7.67 -5.91
C CYS A 461 -17.26 7.91 -4.54
N LEU A 462 -16.81 8.94 -3.82
CA LEU A 462 -17.31 9.32 -2.51
C LEU A 462 -18.22 10.54 -2.66
N MET A 463 -19.48 10.37 -2.27
CA MET A 463 -20.52 11.39 -2.33
C MET A 463 -21.12 11.60 -0.94
N TYR A 464 -21.11 12.84 -0.46
CA TYR A 464 -21.62 13.23 0.85
C TYR A 464 -22.77 14.23 0.70
N PHE A 465 -23.98 13.82 1.08
CA PHE A 465 -25.18 14.69 1.01
C PHE A 465 -25.18 15.72 2.14
N LEU A 466 -25.51 16.97 1.79
CA LEU A 466 -25.61 18.10 2.71
C LEU A 466 -27.09 18.36 2.99
N LYS A 467 -27.66 17.71 3.99
CA LYS A 467 -29.10 17.79 4.26
C LYS A 467 -29.54 19.17 4.76
N ASN A 468 -30.72 19.60 4.35
CA ASN A 468 -31.32 20.83 4.85
C ASN A 468 -31.70 20.69 6.33
N GLY A 469 -31.33 21.69 7.15
CA GLY A 469 -31.69 21.76 8.56
C GLY A 469 -30.80 20.93 9.50
N GLU A 470 -29.79 20.25 8.96
CA GLU A 470 -28.76 19.53 9.72
C GLU A 470 -27.38 20.11 9.39
N ASP A 471 -26.59 20.44 10.41
CA ASP A 471 -25.21 20.89 10.23
C ASP A 471 -24.32 19.71 9.86
N THR A 472 -23.63 19.81 8.73
CA THR A 472 -22.63 18.81 8.31
C THR A 472 -21.27 19.19 8.89
N THR A 473 -20.83 18.48 9.92
CA THR A 473 -19.52 18.70 10.55
C THR A 473 -18.44 17.84 9.88
N ILE A 474 -17.27 18.42 9.63
CA ILE A 474 -16.15 17.75 8.95
C ILE A 474 -14.91 17.83 9.84
N GLY A 475 -14.24 16.71 10.10
CA GLY A 475 -13.04 16.63 10.94
C GLY A 475 -12.60 15.19 11.20
N SER A 476 -11.61 14.99 12.07
CA SER A 476 -11.11 13.66 12.43
C SER A 476 -11.80 13.00 13.64
N GLU A 477 -12.66 13.73 14.36
CA GLU A 477 -13.52 13.19 15.42
C GLU A 477 -14.64 12.30 14.84
N GLU A 478 -14.97 11.23 15.55
CA GLU A 478 -16.04 10.29 15.17
C GLU A 478 -17.45 10.88 15.26
N GLU A 479 -17.60 11.95 16.03
CA GLU A 479 -18.84 12.71 16.14
C GLU A 479 -19.07 13.60 14.90
N CYS A 480 -18.06 13.77 14.04
CA CYS A 480 -18.22 14.52 12.80
C CYS A 480 -19.05 13.73 11.79
N THR A 481 -20.00 14.42 11.15
CA THR A 481 -20.83 13.86 10.07
C THR A 481 -19.98 13.28 8.94
N ILE A 482 -18.89 13.96 8.58
CA ILE A 482 -17.88 13.48 7.64
C ILE A 482 -16.56 13.34 8.41
N THR A 483 -16.22 12.10 8.74
CA THR A 483 -14.94 11.80 9.40
C THR A 483 -13.84 11.64 8.36
N LEU A 484 -12.82 12.51 8.42
CA LEU A 484 -11.65 12.49 7.55
C LEU A 484 -10.38 12.29 8.38
N LYS A 485 -9.47 11.42 7.92
CA LYS A 485 -8.17 11.19 8.57
C LYS A 485 -7.05 11.41 7.57
N GLY A 486 -6.21 12.39 7.83
CA GLY A 486 -5.08 12.71 6.97
C GLY A 486 -4.33 13.92 7.49
N LEU A 487 -3.21 14.25 6.83
CA LEU A 487 -2.34 15.31 7.29
C LEU A 487 -3.05 16.66 7.37
N ALA A 488 -2.82 17.36 8.48
CA ALA A 488 -3.43 18.65 8.79
C ALA A 488 -4.97 18.61 8.85
N VAL A 489 -5.54 17.45 9.21
CA VAL A 489 -6.97 17.29 9.51
C VAL A 489 -7.14 17.13 11.01
N HIS A 490 -7.51 18.23 11.67
CA HIS A 490 -7.78 18.29 13.09
C HIS A 490 -9.16 17.72 13.45
N SER A 491 -9.40 17.58 14.76
CA SER A 491 -10.63 17.01 15.33
C SER A 491 -11.90 17.56 14.71
N ARG A 492 -11.99 18.88 14.58
CA ARG A 492 -13.08 19.59 13.92
C ARG A 492 -12.52 20.66 12.99
N MET A 493 -12.67 20.47 11.68
CA MET A 493 -12.12 21.34 10.66
C MET A 493 -13.08 22.47 10.29
N CYS A 494 -14.32 22.11 9.93
CA CYS A 494 -15.34 23.06 9.50
C CYS A 494 -16.75 22.47 9.65
N THR A 495 -17.74 23.35 9.55
CA THR A 495 -19.16 22.99 9.48
C THR A 495 -19.77 23.61 8.23
N ILE A 496 -20.50 22.80 7.46
CA ILE A 496 -21.32 23.27 6.33
C ILE A 496 -22.78 23.23 6.76
N THR A 497 -23.44 24.38 6.72
CA THR A 497 -24.86 24.53 7.02
C THR A 497 -25.63 24.71 5.72
N ASN A 498 -26.61 23.85 5.49
CA ASN A 498 -27.55 23.97 4.38
C ASN A 498 -28.88 24.58 4.85
N VAL A 499 -29.16 25.79 4.38
CA VAL A 499 -30.32 26.58 4.80
C VAL A 499 -31.58 26.23 4.01
N ASP A 500 -31.47 26.03 2.69
CA ASP A 500 -32.65 25.85 1.81
C ASP A 500 -32.39 25.09 0.49
N ASN A 501 -31.31 24.30 0.44
CA ASN A 501 -30.78 23.61 -0.75
C ASN A 501 -30.24 24.53 -1.87
N SER A 502 -30.21 25.85 -1.66
CA SER A 502 -29.57 26.83 -2.55
C SER A 502 -28.55 27.71 -1.84
N HIS A 503 -28.73 27.95 -0.55
CA HIS A 503 -27.81 28.74 0.28
C HIS A 503 -27.05 27.82 1.22
N LEU A 504 -25.77 27.62 0.90
CA LEU A 504 -24.82 26.84 1.68
C LEU A 504 -23.78 27.78 2.28
N VAL A 505 -23.46 27.57 3.56
CA VAL A 505 -22.45 28.37 4.26
C VAL A 505 -21.44 27.44 4.93
N ILE A 506 -20.16 27.67 4.69
CA ILE A 506 -19.07 27.00 5.40
C ILE A 506 -18.50 27.91 6.48
N THR A 507 -18.26 27.35 7.67
CA THR A 507 -17.65 28.04 8.80
C THR A 507 -16.53 27.21 9.41
N VAL A 508 -15.53 27.87 9.99
CA VAL A 508 -14.45 27.22 10.76
C VAL A 508 -14.59 27.56 12.25
N PRO A 509 -14.21 26.64 13.17
CA PRO A 509 -14.25 26.91 14.61
C PRO A 509 -13.44 28.17 15.01
N SER A 510 -13.87 28.87 16.05
CA SER A 510 -13.23 30.11 16.54
C SER A 510 -11.78 29.93 17.01
N ASP A 511 -11.44 28.73 17.46
CA ASP A 511 -10.08 28.28 17.84
C ASP A 511 -9.31 27.64 16.66
N GLY A 512 -9.99 27.34 15.56
CA GLY A 512 -9.48 26.70 14.35
C GLY A 512 -8.72 27.63 13.41
N SER A 513 -8.06 28.68 13.91
CA SER A 513 -7.29 29.64 13.07
C SER A 513 -6.16 28.99 12.27
N GLU A 514 -5.71 27.80 12.68
CA GLU A 514 -4.71 27.00 11.98
C GLU A 514 -5.31 25.96 11.02
N ASN A 515 -6.64 25.74 11.03
CA ASN A 515 -7.30 24.76 10.18
C ASN A 515 -7.14 25.13 8.69
N ARG A 516 -6.57 24.21 7.92
CA ARG A 516 -6.46 24.37 6.46
C ARG A 516 -7.78 24.01 5.79
N VAL A 517 -8.68 24.98 5.68
CA VAL A 517 -9.96 24.88 4.96
C VAL A 517 -9.99 25.93 3.86
N LEU A 518 -10.07 25.48 2.61
CA LEU A 518 -9.98 26.35 1.44
C LEU A 518 -11.21 26.19 0.56
N VAL A 519 -11.70 27.30 0.00
CA VAL A 519 -12.73 27.35 -1.03
C VAL A 519 -12.15 28.05 -2.25
N ASN A 520 -12.06 27.34 -3.38
CA ASN A 520 -11.46 27.84 -4.63
C ASN A 520 -10.06 28.45 -4.40
N GLY A 521 -9.23 27.76 -3.61
CA GLY A 521 -7.86 28.17 -3.29
C GLY A 521 -7.72 29.20 -2.16
N ARG A 522 -8.82 29.79 -1.68
CA ARG A 522 -8.81 30.82 -0.61
C ARG A 522 -9.17 30.26 0.75
N ARG A 523 -8.44 30.66 1.80
CA ARG A 523 -8.75 30.25 3.19
C ARG A 523 -10.10 30.80 3.65
N VAL A 524 -10.89 29.93 4.29
CA VAL A 524 -12.13 30.32 4.96
C VAL A 524 -11.77 30.96 6.31
N ASP A 525 -12.31 32.14 6.57
CA ASP A 525 -12.12 32.84 7.85
C ASP A 525 -13.20 32.46 8.88
N THR A 526 -13.07 32.95 10.10
CA THR A 526 -14.03 32.67 11.19
C THR A 526 -15.41 33.32 10.98
N LYS A 527 -15.59 34.19 9.98
CA LYS A 527 -16.90 34.76 9.62
C LYS A 527 -17.68 33.86 8.66
N GLY A 528 -17.00 32.88 8.06
CA GLY A 528 -17.58 31.93 7.13
C GLY A 528 -17.64 32.44 5.69
N SER A 529 -17.95 31.55 4.77
CA SER A 529 -18.07 31.85 3.34
C SER A 529 -19.31 31.18 2.76
N THR A 530 -19.99 31.87 1.85
CA THR A 530 -21.07 31.26 1.07
C THR A 530 -20.46 30.35 0.01
N LEU A 531 -21.05 29.17 -0.15
CA LEU A 531 -20.67 28.19 -1.15
C LEU A 531 -21.65 28.19 -2.32
N HIS A 532 -21.11 28.00 -3.53
CA HIS A 532 -21.85 27.95 -4.79
C HIS A 532 -21.56 26.66 -5.57
N HIS A 533 -22.40 26.37 -6.55
CA HIS A 533 -22.21 25.22 -7.43
C HIS A 533 -20.83 25.26 -8.11
N HIS A 534 -20.17 24.10 -8.15
CA HIS A 534 -18.80 23.91 -8.64
C HIS A 534 -17.67 24.45 -7.75
N ASP A 535 -17.98 24.99 -6.58
CA ASP A 535 -16.93 25.34 -5.63
C ASP A 535 -16.09 24.14 -5.24
N ARG A 536 -14.78 24.38 -5.15
CA ARG A 536 -13.78 23.39 -4.76
C ARG A 536 -13.38 23.61 -3.32
N LEU A 537 -13.66 22.62 -2.48
CA LEU A 537 -13.32 22.63 -1.08
C LEU A 537 -12.06 21.79 -0.87
N VAL A 538 -11.09 22.32 -0.13
CA VAL A 538 -9.91 21.54 0.28
C VAL A 538 -9.80 21.55 1.80
N ILE A 539 -9.78 20.36 2.40
CA ILE A 539 -9.71 20.15 3.84
C ILE A 539 -8.40 19.44 4.19
N GLY A 540 -7.61 20.05 5.07
CA GLY A 540 -6.26 19.57 5.38
C GLY A 540 -5.40 19.60 4.12
N ARG A 541 -4.50 18.63 3.95
CA ARG A 541 -3.74 18.45 2.69
C ARG A 541 -4.22 17.31 1.82
N ALA A 542 -5.04 16.44 2.40
CA ALA A 542 -5.36 15.16 1.81
C ALA A 542 -6.77 15.05 1.22
N PHE A 543 -7.60 16.08 1.33
CA PHE A 543 -8.99 15.97 0.89
C PHE A 543 -9.38 17.16 0.04
N ALA A 544 -9.83 16.89 -1.17
CA ALA A 544 -10.42 17.86 -2.06
C ALA A 544 -11.81 17.37 -2.47
N PHE A 545 -12.76 18.29 -2.51
CA PHE A 545 -14.15 18.03 -2.85
C PHE A 545 -14.65 19.06 -3.85
N ARG A 546 -15.58 18.64 -4.70
CA ARG A 546 -16.37 19.51 -5.57
C ARG A 546 -17.80 19.55 -5.04
N LEU A 547 -18.34 20.75 -4.88
CA LEU A 547 -19.72 20.96 -4.47
C LEU A 547 -20.68 20.92 -5.67
N VAL A 548 -21.74 20.13 -5.57
CA VAL A 548 -22.86 20.13 -6.50
C VAL A 548 -24.11 20.68 -5.82
N VAL A 549 -24.73 21.70 -6.42
CA VAL A 549 -25.97 22.33 -5.93
C VAL A 549 -27.03 22.22 -7.05
N PRO A 550 -27.90 21.20 -7.01
CA PRO A 550 -28.84 20.94 -8.10
C PRO A 550 -29.76 22.11 -8.46
N LYS A 551 -30.24 22.88 -7.47
CA LYS A 551 -31.11 24.05 -7.69
C LYS A 551 -30.42 25.17 -8.48
N GLU A 552 -29.14 25.43 -8.22
CA GLU A 552 -28.37 26.40 -8.98
C GLU A 552 -28.14 25.91 -10.42
N LEU A 553 -27.87 24.62 -10.60
CA LEU A 553 -27.69 24.00 -11.93
C LEU A 553 -28.95 24.12 -12.81
N GLU A 554 -30.13 23.88 -12.25
CA GLU A 554 -31.40 24.05 -12.99
C GLU A 554 -31.65 25.51 -13.36
N THR A 555 -31.34 26.43 -12.45
CA THR A 555 -31.43 27.87 -12.70
C THR A 555 -30.51 28.29 -13.84
N MET A 556 -29.25 27.83 -13.85
CA MET A 556 -28.29 28.09 -14.93
C MET A 556 -28.77 27.54 -16.29
N LYS A 557 -29.38 26.35 -16.32
CA LYS A 557 -29.98 25.76 -17.54
C LYS A 557 -31.16 26.58 -18.07
N SER A 558 -31.97 27.16 -17.19
CA SER A 558 -33.14 27.97 -17.55
C SER A 558 -32.79 29.36 -18.14
N VAL A 559 -31.60 29.90 -17.81
CA VAL A 559 -31.13 31.23 -18.25
C VAL A 559 -30.43 31.20 -19.63
N GLY A 560 -30.32 30.02 -20.27
CA GLY A 560 -29.91 29.91 -21.67
C GLY A 560 -28.40 30.12 -21.92
N MET A 561 -27.54 29.88 -20.92
CA MET A 561 -26.10 29.79 -21.15
C MET A 561 -25.80 28.64 -22.13
N THR A 562 -25.17 28.96 -23.26
CA THR A 562 -24.94 28.03 -24.38
C THR A 562 -24.11 26.82 -23.97
N LYS A 563 -24.34 25.68 -24.64
CA LYS A 563 -23.60 24.40 -24.56
C LYS A 563 -22.07 24.50 -24.48
N GLN A 564 -21.47 25.65 -24.82
CA GLN A 564 -20.03 25.88 -24.83
C GLN A 564 -19.46 26.30 -23.46
N GLN A 565 -20.29 26.78 -22.53
CA GLN A 565 -19.93 27.05 -21.13
C GLN A 565 -20.25 25.86 -20.20
N THR A 566 -21.08 24.91 -20.66
CA THR A 566 -21.28 23.61 -19.99
C THR A 566 -20.30 22.54 -20.45
N LEU A 567 -19.38 22.84 -21.39
CA LEU A 567 -18.33 21.91 -21.83
C LEU A 567 -17.23 21.68 -20.78
N ASP A 568 -17.12 22.57 -19.77
CA ASP A 568 -16.22 22.39 -18.62
C ASP A 568 -16.70 21.29 -17.65
N GLU A 569 -17.90 20.71 -17.87
CA GLU A 569 -18.37 19.53 -17.15
C GLU A 569 -17.43 18.31 -17.35
N ASN A 570 -16.60 18.31 -18.39
CA ASN A 570 -15.63 17.27 -18.75
C ASN A 570 -14.16 17.69 -18.60
N GLU A 571 -13.84 18.85 -18.01
CA GLU A 571 -12.46 19.08 -17.58
C GLU A 571 -12.13 18.03 -16.51
N SER A 572 -11.21 17.12 -16.86
CA SER A 572 -10.56 16.23 -15.90
C SER A 572 -9.85 17.13 -14.89
N TRP A 573 -10.52 17.38 -13.76
CA TRP A 573 -10.03 18.22 -12.68
C TRP A 573 -8.79 17.57 -12.07
N ASP A 574 -7.64 18.07 -12.49
CA ASP A 574 -6.35 17.65 -11.98
C ASP A 574 -6.21 18.16 -10.54
N LEU A 575 -6.11 17.25 -9.57
CA LEU A 575 -5.94 17.59 -8.17
C LEU A 575 -4.65 18.41 -7.97
N ASP A 576 -3.61 18.22 -8.79
CA ASP A 576 -2.42 19.07 -8.79
C ASP A 576 -2.74 20.52 -9.18
N LYS A 577 -3.76 20.78 -10.00
CA LYS A 577 -4.25 22.14 -10.29
C LYS A 577 -5.07 22.68 -9.13
N VAL A 578 -5.93 21.89 -8.50
CA VAL A 578 -6.76 22.31 -7.36
C VAL A 578 -5.91 22.62 -6.12
N LEU A 579 -4.97 21.74 -5.78
CA LEU A 579 -3.94 22.00 -4.76
C LEU A 579 -2.93 23.06 -5.25
N GLY A 580 -2.75 23.15 -6.56
CA GLY A 580 -1.99 24.15 -7.32
C GLY A 580 -2.50 25.59 -7.20
N GLU A 581 -3.76 25.79 -6.85
CA GLU A 581 -4.37 27.11 -6.68
C GLU A 581 -4.27 27.68 -5.26
N VAL A 582 -3.73 26.89 -4.32
CA VAL A 582 -3.49 27.35 -2.94
C VAL A 582 -2.26 28.25 -2.91
N VAL A 583 -2.38 29.49 -3.36
CA VAL A 583 -1.38 30.51 -3.08
C VAL A 583 -1.84 31.25 -1.83
N ASP A 584 -1.17 30.99 -0.70
CA ASP A 584 -1.27 31.88 0.44
C ASP A 584 -0.48 33.15 0.09
N GLU A 585 -1.10 34.05 -0.68
CA GLU A 585 -0.51 35.31 -1.10
C GLU A 585 -0.13 36.19 0.10
N GLU A 586 -0.69 35.92 1.27
CA GLU A 586 -0.41 36.59 2.54
C GLU A 586 0.75 35.97 3.32
N SER A 587 1.24 34.78 2.91
CA SER A 587 2.41 34.16 3.52
C SER A 587 3.63 35.07 3.41
N GLN A 588 4.28 35.33 4.54
CA GLN A 588 5.47 36.19 4.60
C GLN A 588 6.56 35.77 3.62
N SER A 589 6.74 34.47 3.39
CA SER A 589 7.72 33.94 2.44
C SER A 589 7.37 34.28 0.98
N PHE A 590 6.09 34.19 0.62
CA PHE A 590 5.61 34.55 -0.72
C PHE A 590 5.66 36.06 -0.95
N VAL A 591 5.29 36.86 0.05
CA VAL A 591 5.40 38.33 -0.01
C VAL A 591 6.86 38.77 -0.19
N GLN A 592 7.80 38.13 0.52
CA GLN A 592 9.24 38.41 0.38
C GLN A 592 9.77 38.00 -1.00
N ALA A 593 9.41 36.80 -1.49
CA ALA A 593 9.79 36.35 -2.82
C ALA A 593 9.19 37.21 -3.94
N LYS A 594 7.92 37.62 -3.80
CA LYS A 594 7.23 38.54 -4.71
C LYS A 594 7.90 39.90 -4.74
N ALA A 595 8.25 40.46 -3.58
CA ALA A 595 8.97 41.73 -3.49
C ALA A 595 10.36 41.65 -4.15
N TYR A 596 11.10 40.56 -3.92
CA TYR A 596 12.41 40.32 -4.52
C TYR A 596 12.32 40.12 -6.04
N ILE A 597 11.31 39.40 -6.53
CA ILE A 597 11.13 39.16 -7.96
C ILE A 597 10.56 40.39 -8.68
N GLU A 598 9.73 41.20 -8.03
CA GLU A 598 9.33 42.51 -8.58
C GLU A 598 10.55 43.42 -8.80
N GLU A 599 11.56 43.34 -7.92
CA GLU A 599 12.84 44.06 -8.08
C GLU A 599 13.68 43.49 -9.25
N LEU A 600 13.65 42.18 -9.46
CA LEU A 600 14.33 41.50 -10.57
C LEU A 600 13.56 41.55 -11.91
N ARG A 601 12.25 41.84 -11.89
CA ARG A 601 11.34 41.85 -13.05
C ARG A 601 11.83 42.75 -14.18
N GLY A 602 12.45 43.89 -13.82
CA GLY A 602 13.05 44.82 -14.78
C GLY A 602 14.33 44.30 -15.47
N ARG A 603 14.92 43.19 -15.00
CA ARG A 603 16.23 42.68 -15.44
C ARG A 603 16.15 41.32 -16.14
N ILE A 604 15.36 40.38 -15.60
CA ILE A 604 15.21 39.01 -16.15
C ILE A 604 14.06 38.88 -17.16
N GLY A 605 13.22 39.91 -17.28
CA GLY A 605 12.05 39.92 -18.14
C GLY A 605 10.82 39.28 -17.49
N GLU A 606 9.64 39.72 -17.94
CA GLU A 606 8.35 39.40 -17.31
C GLU A 606 8.02 37.89 -17.34
N TYR A 607 8.32 37.23 -18.45
CA TYR A 607 8.07 35.79 -18.61
C TYR A 607 8.88 34.93 -17.62
N LYS A 608 10.17 35.23 -17.45
CA LYS A 608 11.04 34.49 -16.52
C LYS A 608 10.68 34.75 -15.07
N ALA A 609 10.35 36.00 -14.73
CA ALA A 609 9.87 36.35 -13.40
C ALA A 609 8.57 35.61 -13.03
N GLN A 610 7.62 35.51 -13.97
CA GLN A 610 6.40 34.73 -13.79
C GLN A 610 6.66 33.23 -13.65
N ALA A 611 7.53 32.66 -14.50
CA ALA A 611 7.89 31.24 -14.42
C ALA A 611 8.57 30.89 -13.08
N PHE A 612 9.45 31.76 -12.58
CA PHE A 612 10.07 31.59 -11.26
C PHE A 612 9.05 31.66 -10.13
N LEU A 613 8.16 32.67 -10.10
CA LEU A 613 7.12 32.78 -9.05
C LEU A 613 6.19 31.57 -9.04
N HIS A 614 5.87 31.03 -10.21
CA HIS A 614 5.11 29.80 -10.35
C HIS A 614 5.85 28.60 -9.74
N SER A 615 7.14 28.46 -10.07
CA SER A 615 8.01 27.41 -9.51
C SER A 615 8.17 27.53 -8.00
N PHE A 616 8.40 28.74 -7.50
CA PHE A 616 8.52 29.06 -6.07
C PHE A 616 7.23 28.76 -5.31
N SER A 617 6.07 29.14 -5.86
CA SER A 617 4.77 28.83 -5.28
C SER A 617 4.55 27.31 -5.15
N LYS A 618 4.93 26.54 -6.17
CA LYS A 618 4.87 25.06 -6.12
C LYS A 618 5.78 24.50 -5.04
N ALA A 619 7.03 24.95 -4.98
CA ALA A 619 8.00 24.49 -3.99
C ALA A 619 7.58 24.84 -2.54
N GLN A 620 7.02 26.04 -2.34
CA GLN A 620 6.56 26.48 -1.02
C GLN A 620 5.49 25.54 -0.43
N LYS A 621 4.59 25.00 -1.26
CA LYS A 621 3.56 24.06 -0.81
C LYS A 621 4.13 22.78 -0.24
N LEU A 622 5.18 22.28 -0.88
CA LEU A 622 5.90 21.07 -0.51
C LEU A 622 6.69 21.31 0.79
N VAL A 623 7.28 22.49 0.94
CA VAL A 623 7.91 22.94 2.20
C VAL A 623 6.90 23.02 3.34
N ASP A 624 5.72 23.59 3.09
CA ASP A 624 4.67 23.67 4.09
C ASP A 624 4.15 22.27 4.45
N GLU A 625 4.12 21.33 3.50
CA GLU A 625 3.73 19.94 3.74
C GLU A 625 4.72 19.25 4.67
N ALA A 626 6.02 19.35 4.36
CA ALA A 626 7.08 18.84 5.21
C ALA A 626 6.93 19.39 6.64
N ASN A 627 6.64 20.68 6.78
CA ASN A 627 6.40 21.31 8.08
C ASN A 627 5.21 20.70 8.83
N ASP A 628 4.11 20.44 8.16
CA ASP A 628 2.93 19.84 8.80
C ASP A 628 3.21 18.39 9.23
N ILE A 629 3.87 17.59 8.39
CA ILE A 629 4.32 16.23 8.77
C ILE A 629 5.23 16.31 10.00
N THR A 630 6.19 17.25 9.98
CA THR A 630 7.14 17.45 11.07
C THR A 630 6.43 17.78 12.39
N LYS A 631 5.37 18.59 12.35
CA LYS A 631 4.60 18.94 13.54
C LYS A 631 3.86 17.74 14.11
N GLU A 632 3.28 16.89 13.27
CA GLU A 632 2.53 15.71 13.73
C GLU A 632 3.47 14.63 14.29
N ILE A 633 4.56 14.31 13.59
CA ILE A 633 5.45 13.22 13.98
C ILE A 633 6.47 13.66 15.05
N ARG A 634 6.96 14.90 14.95
CA ARG A 634 8.07 15.42 15.77
C ARG A 634 7.73 16.75 16.46
N PRO A 635 6.60 16.87 17.18
CA PRO A 635 6.15 18.14 17.77
C PRO A 635 7.16 18.73 18.78
N LYS A 636 7.99 17.88 19.41
CA LYS A 636 8.94 18.30 20.45
C LYS A 636 10.29 18.77 19.91
N ASP A 637 10.63 18.41 18.68
CA ASP A 637 11.96 18.65 18.12
C ASP A 637 12.15 20.07 17.61
N ARG A 638 11.04 20.77 17.39
CA ARG A 638 10.96 22.20 17.02
C ARG A 638 11.70 22.48 15.72
N LEU A 639 11.48 21.57 14.77
CA LEU A 639 12.02 21.60 13.42
C LEU A 639 11.09 22.40 12.49
N ARG A 640 11.66 23.15 11.55
CA ARG A 640 10.92 23.91 10.55
C ARG A 640 11.69 24.03 9.24
N PHE A 641 11.05 23.77 8.12
CA PHE A 641 11.54 24.04 6.78
C PHE A 641 11.20 25.47 6.31
N SER A 642 12.10 26.09 5.55
CA SER A 642 11.85 27.35 4.84
C SER A 642 12.45 27.32 3.44
N LEU A 643 11.72 27.88 2.47
CA LEU A 643 12.23 28.11 1.12
C LEU A 643 12.96 29.45 1.08
N GLU A 644 14.19 29.47 0.57
CA GLU A 644 15.01 30.67 0.43
C GLU A 644 15.56 30.81 -0.97
N VAL A 645 15.51 32.03 -1.51
CA VAL A 645 16.06 32.35 -2.83
C VAL A 645 17.56 32.59 -2.72
N ILE A 646 18.33 31.94 -3.59
CA ILE A 646 19.78 32.15 -3.76
C ILE A 646 20.02 32.85 -5.10
N SER A 647 20.97 33.78 -5.09
CA SER A 647 21.54 34.38 -6.30
C SER A 647 23.05 34.40 -6.16
N ASP A 648 23.78 34.03 -7.22
CA ASP A 648 25.24 34.16 -7.24
C ASP A 648 25.62 35.65 -7.34
N VAL A 649 26.40 36.11 -6.36
CA VAL A 649 26.87 37.49 -6.24
C VAL A 649 27.82 37.88 -7.38
N TYR A 650 28.43 36.90 -8.08
CA TYR A 650 29.45 37.13 -9.10
C TYR A 650 28.96 36.99 -10.55
N THR A 651 27.88 36.25 -10.82
CA THR A 651 27.26 36.07 -12.16
C THR A 651 25.85 36.69 -12.27
N TYR A 652 25.58 37.67 -11.40
CA TYR A 652 24.31 38.39 -11.21
C TYR A 652 23.70 39.06 -12.47
N GLU A 653 24.41 39.04 -13.59
CA GLU A 653 24.00 39.63 -14.88
C GLU A 653 23.38 38.61 -15.86
N SER A 654 23.45 37.29 -15.62
CA SER A 654 23.01 36.26 -16.58
C SER A 654 22.21 35.06 -16.05
N ASP A 655 22.23 34.75 -14.75
CA ASP A 655 21.65 33.51 -14.22
C ASP A 655 20.21 33.65 -13.71
N GLU A 656 19.43 32.57 -13.86
CA GLU A 656 18.08 32.47 -13.30
C GLU A 656 18.16 32.31 -11.78
N PRO A 657 17.32 33.02 -10.99
CA PRO A 657 17.32 32.85 -9.54
C PRO A 657 16.98 31.40 -9.17
N GLU A 658 17.73 30.83 -8.24
CA GLU A 658 17.49 29.48 -7.71
C GLU A 658 16.93 29.59 -6.30
N PHE A 659 16.39 28.49 -5.77
CA PHE A 659 15.96 28.43 -4.38
C PHE A 659 16.32 27.10 -3.73
N ILE A 660 16.60 27.18 -2.43
CA ILE A 660 16.93 26.04 -1.58
C ILE A 660 15.90 25.89 -0.47
N VAL A 661 15.81 24.69 0.08
CA VAL A 661 15.03 24.41 1.28
C VAL A 661 15.98 24.27 2.47
N ARG A 662 15.81 25.11 3.49
CA ARG A 662 16.57 25.02 4.75
C ARG A 662 15.74 24.35 5.83
N LEU A 663 16.38 23.49 6.62
CA LEU A 663 15.83 22.97 7.88
C LEU A 663 16.39 23.76 9.06
N TRP A 664 15.49 24.26 9.91
CA TRP A 664 15.77 25.03 11.10
C TRP A 664 15.38 24.26 12.36
N ARG A 665 16.07 24.57 13.46
CA ARG A 665 15.67 24.17 14.81
C ARG A 665 15.50 25.39 15.70
N ASP A 666 14.29 25.61 16.19
CA ASP A 666 14.02 26.72 17.10
C ASP A 666 14.64 26.50 18.49
N LYS A 667 15.08 27.58 19.14
CA LYS A 667 15.58 27.56 20.52
C LYS A 667 14.44 27.47 21.55
N SER A 668 14.68 26.81 22.68
CA SER A 668 13.63 26.54 23.67
C SER A 668 13.26 27.80 24.43
N ALA A 669 12.08 27.86 25.05
CA ALA A 669 11.69 29.01 25.87
C ALA A 669 12.76 29.33 26.94
N LYS A 670 13.37 28.30 27.54
CA LYS A 670 14.49 28.43 28.49
C LYS A 670 15.74 29.02 27.85
N GLN A 671 16.11 28.60 26.65
CA GLN A 671 17.27 29.13 25.91
C GLN A 671 17.03 30.56 25.43
N LYS A 672 15.82 30.85 24.91
CA LYS A 672 15.37 32.21 24.56
C LYS A 672 15.43 33.13 25.79
N PHE A 673 14.92 32.68 26.95
CA PHE A 673 15.00 33.41 28.21
C PHE A 673 16.45 33.62 28.69
N GLN A 674 17.31 32.60 28.65
CA GLN A 674 18.73 32.73 29.00
C GLN A 674 19.48 33.71 28.08
N MET A 675 19.15 33.74 26.78
CA MET A 675 19.71 34.70 25.84
C MET A 675 19.23 36.12 26.13
N ILE A 676 17.94 36.31 26.38
CA ILE A 676 17.37 37.61 26.78
C ILE A 676 18.04 38.09 28.07
N VAL A 677 18.19 37.22 29.08
CA VAL A 677 18.89 37.53 30.34
C VAL A 677 20.38 37.87 30.11
N ARG A 678 21.06 37.20 29.17
CA ARG A 678 22.44 37.54 28.76
C ARG A 678 22.53 38.88 28.03
N GLN A 679 21.54 39.23 27.22
CA GLN A 679 21.47 40.52 26.52
C GLN A 679 21.13 41.67 27.47
N LEU A 680 20.27 41.44 28.47
CA LEU A 680 19.92 42.40 29.52
C LEU A 680 21.05 42.68 30.52
N ARG A 681 22.09 41.84 30.56
CA ARG A 681 23.29 42.04 31.40
C ARG A 681 24.33 43.00 30.80
N LYS A 682 24.13 43.51 29.59
CA LYS A 682 25.02 44.52 28.99
C LYS A 682 24.64 45.93 29.49
N PRO A 683 25.55 46.70 30.10
CA PRO A 683 25.24 48.05 30.57
C PRO A 683 24.89 48.96 29.38
N GLY A 684 23.78 49.71 29.47
CA GLY A 684 23.40 50.76 28.51
C GLY A 684 22.24 50.48 27.56
N LEU A 685 21.64 49.27 27.56
CA LEU A 685 20.58 48.94 26.59
C LEU A 685 19.13 49.25 27.03
N MET A 686 18.92 49.68 28.28
CA MET A 686 17.58 50.00 28.82
C MET A 686 16.94 51.24 28.15
N GLU A 687 17.74 52.16 27.59
CA GLU A 687 17.23 53.31 26.83
C GLU A 687 16.84 52.95 25.38
N VAL A 688 17.49 51.95 24.78
CA VAL A 688 17.21 51.52 23.40
C VAL A 688 15.89 50.75 23.32
N PHE A 689 15.57 49.94 24.34
CA PHE A 689 14.33 49.16 24.41
C PHE A 689 13.07 50.03 24.56
N LYS A 690 13.16 51.24 25.16
CA LYS A 690 12.01 52.16 25.26
C LYS A 690 11.65 52.82 23.93
N LYS A 691 12.56 52.89 22.96
CA LYS A 691 12.34 53.51 21.64
C LYS A 691 11.90 52.53 20.54
N ALA A 692 12.06 51.22 20.73
CA ALA A 692 11.81 50.20 19.71
C ALA A 692 10.43 49.50 19.83
N LYS A 693 9.36 50.24 20.18
CA LYS A 693 8.02 49.67 20.41
C LYS A 693 7.18 49.39 19.16
N HIS A 694 7.66 49.69 17.95
CA HIS A 694 6.82 49.66 16.73
C HIS A 694 7.40 48.94 15.49
N THR A 695 8.35 48.02 15.64
CA THR A 695 8.76 47.16 14.52
C THR A 695 9.08 45.75 15.01
N TRP A 696 8.05 44.91 15.12
CA TRP A 696 8.23 43.48 15.30
C TRP A 696 8.49 42.86 13.92
N LYS A 697 9.77 42.59 13.61
CA LYS A 697 10.16 41.73 12.48
C LYS A 697 10.41 40.31 13.03
N PRO A 698 10.00 39.25 12.33
CA PRO A 698 10.36 37.89 12.71
C PRO A 698 11.87 37.75 12.55
N ASP A 699 12.55 37.57 13.67
CA ASP A 699 13.98 37.69 13.77
C ASP A 699 14.60 36.28 13.80
N HIS A 700 15.33 35.89 12.75
CA HIS A 700 16.05 34.61 12.64
C HIS A 700 17.13 34.40 13.73
N ARG A 701 17.26 35.31 14.70
CA ARG A 701 18.23 35.27 15.82
C ARG A 701 17.95 34.16 16.85
N HIS A 702 16.88 33.40 16.71
CA HIS A 702 16.41 32.40 17.69
C HIS A 702 16.29 30.96 17.17
N ALA A 703 16.84 30.68 15.99
CA ALA A 703 16.85 29.35 15.38
C ALA A 703 18.24 29.01 14.83
N ASP A 704 18.61 27.74 14.81
CA ASP A 704 19.85 27.25 14.22
C ASP A 704 19.52 26.51 12.91
N VAL A 705 20.24 26.82 11.82
CA VAL A 705 20.12 26.06 10.56
C VAL A 705 20.82 24.72 10.75
N LEU A 706 20.10 23.63 10.48
CA LEU A 706 20.64 22.28 10.51
C LEU A 706 21.18 21.87 9.14
N TYR A 707 20.35 21.99 8.10
CA TYR A 707 20.68 21.55 6.74
C TYR A 707 20.12 22.52 5.70
N ALA A 708 20.71 22.50 4.51
CA ALA A 708 20.23 23.18 3.32
C ALA A 708 20.26 22.19 2.15
N TRP A 709 19.15 22.07 1.43
CA TRP A 709 18.99 21.16 0.30
C TRP A 709 18.55 21.92 -0.94
N GLU A 710 19.08 21.50 -2.08
CA GLU A 710 18.46 21.77 -3.37
C GLU A 710 17.07 21.12 -3.42
N LEU A 711 16.20 21.65 -4.29
CA LEU A 711 14.81 21.22 -4.36
C LEU A 711 14.69 19.71 -4.60
N ASP A 712 15.44 19.15 -5.55
CA ASP A 712 15.37 17.72 -5.89
C ASP A 712 15.70 16.84 -4.69
N LYS A 713 16.74 17.19 -3.92
CA LYS A 713 17.13 16.48 -2.71
C LYS A 713 16.10 16.63 -1.59
N PHE A 714 15.46 17.80 -1.46
CA PHE A 714 14.36 17.99 -0.53
C PHE A 714 13.14 17.14 -0.92
N LEU A 715 12.81 17.04 -2.20
CA LEU A 715 11.68 16.24 -2.69
C LEU A 715 11.87 14.75 -2.38
N GLU A 716 13.09 14.22 -2.55
CA GLU A 716 13.43 12.86 -2.12
C GLU A 716 13.17 12.65 -0.62
N ARG A 717 13.53 13.64 0.22
CA ARG A 717 13.31 13.55 1.66
C ARG A 717 11.85 13.73 2.05
N LEU A 718 11.11 14.59 1.34
CA LEU A 718 9.69 14.77 1.57
C LEU A 718 8.94 13.46 1.32
N GLU A 719 9.22 12.71 0.25
CA GLU A 719 8.63 11.38 0.04
C GLU A 719 8.87 10.45 1.24
N LEU A 720 10.09 10.42 1.80
CA LEU A 720 10.37 9.63 3.00
C LEU A 720 9.57 10.12 4.23
N MET A 721 9.39 11.44 4.38
CA MET A 721 8.55 11.99 5.44
C MET A 721 7.08 11.54 5.27
N ARG A 722 6.57 11.47 4.04
CA ARG A 722 5.22 10.98 3.72
C ARG A 722 5.05 9.52 4.14
N ASP A 723 6.04 8.67 3.85
CA ASP A 723 6.00 7.26 4.21
C ASP A 723 6.04 7.05 5.73
N VAL A 724 6.92 7.77 6.44
CA VAL A 724 6.97 7.77 7.91
C VAL A 724 5.64 8.25 8.49
N PHE A 725 5.01 9.26 7.88
CA PHE A 725 3.69 9.72 8.29
C PHE A 725 2.61 8.64 8.11
N GLN A 726 2.63 7.91 7.00
CA GLN A 726 1.69 6.83 6.76
C GLN A 726 1.85 5.71 7.79
N GLN A 727 3.09 5.33 8.12
CA GLN A 727 3.35 4.36 9.20
C GLN A 727 2.80 4.88 10.54
N TYR A 728 2.99 6.17 10.85
CA TYR A 728 2.46 6.79 12.05
C TYR A 728 0.93 6.72 12.13
N LEU A 729 0.23 6.92 11.00
CA LEU A 729 -1.24 6.80 10.95
C LEU A 729 -1.72 5.38 11.23
N GLU A 730 -0.95 4.36 10.84
CA GLU A 730 -1.31 2.95 11.04
C GLU A 730 -1.01 2.45 12.47
N SER A 731 0.13 2.81 13.04
CA SER A 731 0.62 2.25 14.32
C SER A 731 0.52 3.21 15.51
N GLY A 732 0.24 4.50 15.27
CA GLY A 732 0.27 5.57 16.27
C GLY A 732 1.66 5.93 16.81
N THR A 733 2.71 5.17 16.45
CA THR A 733 4.10 5.41 16.88
C THR A 733 5.08 4.98 15.81
N VAL A 734 6.12 5.79 15.56
CA VAL A 734 7.18 5.43 14.62
C VAL A 734 8.54 5.51 15.31
N HIS A 735 9.34 4.46 15.13
CA HIS A 735 10.69 4.40 15.66
C HIS A 735 11.69 4.77 14.55
N LEU A 736 12.16 6.02 14.58
CA LEU A 736 13.18 6.50 13.64
C LEU A 736 14.58 6.21 14.17
N VAL A 737 15.43 5.56 13.36
CA VAL A 737 16.86 5.44 13.64
C VAL A 737 17.62 6.54 12.89
N PRO A 738 18.73 7.07 13.45
CA PRO A 738 19.45 8.21 12.86
C PRO A 738 19.83 8.03 11.38
N GLU A 739 20.09 6.79 10.95
CA GLU A 739 20.50 6.43 9.59
C GLU A 739 19.33 6.48 8.59
N THR A 740 18.09 6.33 9.06
CA THR A 740 16.87 6.32 8.22
C THR A 740 15.97 7.52 8.49
N ASP A 741 16.36 8.44 9.38
CA ASP A 741 15.58 9.62 9.76
C ASP A 741 15.49 10.63 8.61
N PRO A 742 14.30 10.86 8.01
CA PRO A 742 14.13 11.77 6.87
C PRO A 742 14.50 13.22 7.15
N TRP A 743 14.53 13.63 8.42
CA TRP A 743 14.86 15.00 8.85
C TRP A 743 16.34 15.21 9.14
N LEU A 744 17.16 14.15 9.16
CA LEU A 744 18.58 14.23 9.49
C LEU A 744 19.47 13.87 8.30
N GLU A 745 20.63 14.51 8.22
CA GLU A 745 21.71 14.11 7.33
C GLU A 745 22.91 13.78 8.20
N ALA A 746 23.35 12.52 8.15
CA ALA A 746 24.53 12.11 8.90
C ALA A 746 25.75 12.87 8.34
N SER A 747 26.30 13.82 9.09
CA SER A 747 27.53 14.47 8.66
C SER A 747 28.70 13.48 8.78
N PRO A 748 29.73 13.53 7.92
CA PRO A 748 30.92 12.70 8.08
C PRO A 748 31.56 12.83 9.47
N THR A 749 31.38 13.98 10.13
CA THR A 749 31.86 14.24 11.50
C THR A 749 30.95 13.66 12.58
N ASP A 750 29.64 13.54 12.34
CA ASP A 750 28.69 12.89 13.24
C ASP A 750 28.76 11.36 13.09
N VAL A 751 29.01 10.86 11.88
CA VAL A 751 29.45 9.49 11.63
C VAL A 751 30.81 9.25 12.32
N ALA A 752 31.76 10.19 12.25
CA ALA A 752 33.04 10.11 12.97
C ALA A 752 32.92 10.17 14.51
N LYS A 753 31.90 10.86 15.06
CA LYS A 753 31.61 10.89 16.51
C LYS A 753 30.79 9.69 16.99
N LEU A 754 29.98 9.10 16.11
CA LEU A 754 29.36 7.79 16.30
C LEU A 754 30.42 6.67 16.20
N LEU A 755 31.46 6.89 15.38
CA LEU A 755 32.74 6.16 15.32
C LEU A 755 33.66 6.49 16.52
N ASP A 756 33.14 6.46 17.75
CA ASP A 756 34.00 6.18 18.89
C ASP A 756 34.40 4.70 18.83
N THR A 757 35.29 4.40 17.87
CA THR A 757 35.71 3.03 17.55
C THR A 757 36.30 2.33 18.77
N GLU A 758 36.84 3.06 19.74
CA GLU A 758 37.27 2.50 21.03
C GLU A 758 36.09 2.06 21.90
N LYS A 759 34.99 2.81 21.94
CA LYS A 759 33.81 2.48 22.74
C LYS A 759 33.04 1.29 22.17
N LEU A 760 32.85 1.23 20.86
CA LEU A 760 32.21 0.09 20.19
C LEU A 760 33.12 -1.15 20.16
N LYS A 761 34.44 -1.01 19.98
CA LYS A 761 35.39 -2.12 20.18
C LYS A 761 35.40 -2.60 21.63
N SER A 762 35.35 -1.70 22.59
CA SER A 762 35.26 -2.01 24.02
C SER A 762 33.95 -2.74 24.36
N GLN A 763 32.81 -2.29 23.81
CA GLN A 763 31.53 -2.96 23.97
C GLN A 763 31.49 -4.34 23.28
N LEU A 764 32.06 -4.45 22.08
CA LEU A 764 32.15 -5.73 21.38
C LEU A 764 33.07 -6.73 22.11
N GLU A 765 34.23 -6.29 22.59
CA GLU A 765 35.11 -7.12 23.42
C GLU A 765 34.45 -7.51 24.74
N LYS A 766 33.69 -6.59 25.36
CA LYS A 766 32.92 -6.91 26.56
C LYS A 766 31.82 -7.94 26.28
N CYS A 767 31.09 -7.82 25.17
CA CYS A 767 30.09 -8.80 24.77
C CYS A 767 30.71 -10.15 24.41
N LYS A 768 31.89 -10.19 23.77
CA LYS A 768 32.62 -11.44 23.51
C LYS A 768 33.06 -12.12 24.80
N LEU A 769 33.56 -11.35 25.78
CA LEU A 769 33.97 -11.86 27.08
C LEU A 769 32.76 -12.42 27.87
N GLU A 770 31.66 -11.66 27.94
CA GLU A 770 30.41 -12.09 28.57
C GLU A 770 29.80 -13.32 27.88
N LEU A 771 29.90 -13.40 26.55
CA LEU A 771 29.46 -14.57 25.79
C LEU A 771 30.30 -15.80 26.13
N GLN A 772 31.62 -15.65 26.18
CA GLN A 772 32.54 -16.74 26.53
C GLN A 772 32.27 -17.26 27.95
N GLU A 773 32.12 -16.37 28.94
CA GLU A 773 31.80 -16.75 30.32
C GLU A 773 30.47 -17.52 30.39
N ARG A 774 29.43 -17.10 29.65
CA ARG A 774 28.12 -17.76 29.65
C ARG A 774 28.12 -19.08 28.89
N GLU A 775 28.88 -19.19 27.81
CA GLU A 775 29.07 -20.44 27.08
C GLU A 775 29.82 -21.48 27.93
N GLU A 776 30.85 -21.04 28.68
CA GLU A 776 31.55 -21.86 29.68
C GLU A 776 30.61 -22.30 30.83
N GLU A 777 29.76 -21.41 31.34
CA GLU A 777 28.73 -21.76 32.33
C GLU A 777 27.75 -22.81 31.79
N VAL A 778 27.21 -22.62 30.57
CA VAL A 778 26.30 -23.60 29.94
C VAL A 778 27.00 -24.93 29.71
N GLN A 779 28.26 -24.92 29.28
CA GLN A 779 29.04 -26.13 29.08
C GLN A 779 29.30 -26.86 30.40
N SER A 780 29.57 -26.13 31.49
CA SER A 780 29.71 -26.68 32.84
C SER A 780 28.40 -27.29 33.36
N LEU A 781 27.26 -26.64 33.11
CA LEU A 781 25.92 -27.12 33.49
C LEU A 781 25.53 -28.37 32.68
N ARG A 782 25.88 -28.42 31.39
CA ARG A 782 25.69 -29.59 30.52
C ARG A 782 26.57 -30.76 30.94
N LEU A 783 27.85 -30.52 31.26
CA LEU A 783 28.73 -31.54 31.83
C LEU A 783 28.24 -32.06 33.18
N ALA A 784 27.62 -31.20 34.01
CA ALA A 784 26.99 -31.62 35.26
C ALA A 784 25.71 -32.47 35.04
N LEU A 785 25.04 -32.31 33.89
CA LEU A 785 23.90 -33.12 33.43
C LEU A 785 24.34 -34.44 32.76
N GLU A 786 25.48 -34.44 32.07
CA GLU A 786 25.97 -35.55 31.23
C GLU A 786 27.06 -36.42 31.89
N GLY A 787 27.75 -35.93 32.91
CA GLY A 787 28.86 -36.64 33.55
C GLY A 787 28.43 -37.90 34.32
N ASP A 788 29.22 -38.97 34.19
CA ASP A 788 29.02 -40.27 34.84
C ASP A 788 29.04 -40.21 36.38
N GLU A 789 29.56 -39.14 36.98
CA GLU A 789 29.47 -38.89 38.42
C GLU A 789 28.29 -38.01 38.84
N SER A 790 27.39 -37.64 37.91
CA SER A 790 26.23 -36.82 38.22
C SER A 790 25.28 -37.56 39.18
N PRO A 791 24.57 -36.85 40.06
CA PRO A 791 23.57 -37.46 40.93
C PRO A 791 22.50 -38.25 40.17
N ILE A 792 22.26 -37.91 38.90
CA ILE A 792 21.31 -38.55 37.99
C ILE A 792 21.87 -39.87 37.45
N ALA A 793 23.16 -39.92 37.06
CA ALA A 793 23.84 -41.14 36.60
C ALA A 793 23.98 -42.17 37.73
N LYS A 794 24.38 -41.73 38.94
CA LYS A 794 24.43 -42.58 40.15
C LYS A 794 23.05 -43.10 40.56
N MET A 795 21.97 -42.35 40.31
CA MET A 795 20.58 -42.80 40.55
C MET A 795 20.05 -43.74 39.46
N ARG A 796 20.42 -43.56 38.18
CA ARG A 796 20.09 -44.50 37.10
C ARG A 796 20.71 -45.87 37.36
N ALA A 797 21.98 -45.91 37.77
CA ALA A 797 22.67 -47.13 38.15
C ALA A 797 22.03 -47.83 39.37
N MET A 798 21.47 -47.08 40.34
CA MET A 798 20.72 -47.65 41.48
C MET A 798 19.33 -48.19 41.09
N ILE A 799 18.66 -47.58 40.11
CA ILE A 799 17.34 -48.00 39.63
C ILE A 799 17.46 -49.22 38.71
N GLU A 800 18.49 -49.28 37.86
CA GLU A 800 18.75 -50.44 37.01
C GLU A 800 19.30 -51.64 37.81
N GLY A 801 19.95 -51.39 38.96
CA GLY A 801 20.42 -52.43 39.88
C GLY A 801 19.37 -53.04 40.82
N THR A 802 18.11 -52.57 40.80
CA THR A 802 17.03 -53.08 41.67
C THR A 802 15.92 -53.83 40.93
N ALA A 803 16.09 -54.06 39.62
CA ALA A 803 15.09 -54.75 38.78
C ALA A 803 15.47 -56.21 38.44
N GLY A 804 16.37 -56.83 39.19
CA GLY A 804 16.81 -58.20 38.97
C GLY A 804 17.04 -58.94 40.26
N GLU A 805 15.97 -59.26 40.99
CA GLU A 805 15.92 -60.31 42.02
C GLU A 805 14.49 -60.44 42.59
N GLU A 806 13.53 -60.90 41.78
CA GLU A 806 12.29 -61.52 42.29
C GLU A 806 11.80 -62.59 41.28
N ASP A 807 12.41 -63.76 41.36
CA ASP A 807 11.88 -65.04 40.90
C ASP A 807 12.39 -66.10 41.90
N GLU A 808 11.63 -66.38 42.97
CA GLU A 808 11.52 -67.71 43.59
C GLU A 808 10.49 -67.75 44.74
N MET A 809 9.47 -68.57 44.48
CA MET A 809 8.54 -69.33 45.34
C MET A 809 8.46 -69.17 46.88
N ASP A 810 7.20 -69.35 47.30
CA ASP A 810 6.69 -70.11 48.46
C ASP A 810 6.59 -69.46 49.83
N GLY A 811 5.38 -69.54 50.39
CA GLY A 811 5.20 -69.75 51.83
C GLY A 811 4.14 -68.91 52.52
N LEU A 812 2.95 -69.47 52.64
CA LEU A 812 2.19 -69.63 53.91
C LEU A 812 1.94 -68.40 54.81
N ASP A 813 0.65 -68.04 54.84
CA ASP A 813 -0.22 -68.09 56.02
C ASP A 813 -0.27 -66.93 57.06
N GLU A 814 -1.51 -66.75 57.53
CA GLU A 814 -2.01 -66.15 58.78
C GLU A 814 -1.80 -64.65 59.13
N GLY A 815 -2.92 -63.93 59.15
CA GLY A 815 -3.53 -63.51 60.43
C GLY A 815 -3.36 -62.07 60.94
N LEU A 816 -4.51 -61.38 61.07
CA LEU A 816 -4.89 -60.40 62.14
C LEU A 816 -4.11 -59.06 62.17
N GLU A 817 -4.60 -57.91 62.60
CA GLU A 817 -5.86 -57.34 63.06
C GLU A 817 -5.68 -55.80 63.03
N GLU A 818 -6.79 -55.08 62.93
CA GLU A 818 -7.12 -53.74 63.47
C GLU A 818 -6.09 -52.61 63.68
N GLY A 819 -6.51 -51.38 63.36
CA GLY A 819 -6.05 -50.20 64.12
C GLY A 819 -6.03 -48.88 63.35
N ALA A 820 -6.88 -47.95 63.76
CA ALA A 820 -7.10 -46.63 63.16
C ALA A 820 -6.08 -45.54 63.57
N ALA A 821 -6.12 -44.46 62.77
CA ALA A 821 -5.90 -43.05 63.12
C ALA A 821 -4.48 -42.43 63.01
N GLU A 822 -4.41 -41.51 62.04
CA GLU A 822 -3.86 -40.14 62.08
C GLU A 822 -2.45 -39.85 62.61
N GLY A 823 -1.63 -39.31 61.70
CA GLY A 823 -0.93 -38.04 61.91
C GLY A 823 0.46 -38.09 62.55
N GLU A 824 1.52 -38.09 61.72
CA GLU A 824 2.53 -37.03 61.71
C GLU A 824 3.66 -37.32 60.69
N ALA A 825 4.10 -36.24 60.07
CA ALA A 825 5.01 -36.21 58.94
C ALA A 825 6.44 -36.70 59.28
N LYS A 826 6.98 -37.61 58.46
CA LYS A 826 8.44 -37.79 58.30
C LYS A 826 8.84 -37.38 56.88
N ALA A 827 9.40 -36.18 56.79
CA ALA A 827 9.96 -35.61 55.58
C ALA A 827 11.25 -36.32 55.15
N LYS A 828 11.24 -36.90 53.93
CA LYS A 828 12.40 -37.22 53.06
C LYS A 828 11.94 -37.11 51.59
N PRO A 829 12.84 -36.75 50.65
CA PRO A 829 13.16 -35.38 50.29
C PRO A 829 12.43 -34.92 49.00
N LYS A 830 11.65 -33.84 49.08
CA LYS A 830 11.07 -33.12 47.92
C LYS A 830 12.08 -32.34 47.07
N LYS A 831 13.39 -32.41 47.36
CA LYS A 831 14.44 -31.68 46.63
C LYS A 831 14.81 -32.25 45.24
N LYS A 832 14.26 -33.43 44.86
CA LYS A 832 14.63 -34.20 43.65
C LYS A 832 14.24 -33.56 42.30
N PRO A 833 12.98 -33.14 42.06
CA PRO A 833 12.59 -32.53 40.77
C PRO A 833 12.93 -31.04 40.71
N GLU A 834 12.94 -30.37 41.87
CA GLU A 834 13.23 -28.95 41.98
C GLU A 834 14.64 -28.62 41.51
N MET A 835 15.66 -29.39 41.91
CA MET A 835 17.04 -29.04 41.55
C MET A 835 17.35 -29.30 40.07
N ALA A 836 16.78 -30.37 39.49
CA ALA A 836 16.90 -30.65 38.05
C ALA A 836 16.12 -29.65 37.20
N ASN A 837 14.89 -29.28 37.61
CA ASN A 837 14.13 -28.23 36.95
C ASN A 837 14.83 -26.87 37.07
N LYS A 838 15.43 -26.57 38.22
CA LYS A 838 16.14 -25.31 38.43
C LYS A 838 17.44 -25.21 37.60
N ILE A 839 18.15 -26.33 37.44
CA ILE A 839 19.32 -26.41 36.54
C ILE A 839 18.87 -26.29 35.07
N LYS A 840 17.74 -26.90 34.69
CA LYS A 840 17.18 -26.78 33.34
C LYS A 840 16.68 -25.37 33.05
N GLU A 841 15.97 -24.75 33.98
CA GLU A 841 15.53 -23.35 33.92
C GLU A 841 16.72 -22.39 33.84
N MET A 842 17.78 -22.61 34.64
CA MET A 842 19.01 -21.82 34.54
C MET A 842 19.72 -22.01 33.19
N ASN A 843 19.76 -23.24 32.65
CA ASN A 843 20.33 -23.51 31.33
C ASN A 843 19.50 -22.85 30.21
N ASP A 844 18.17 -22.90 30.29
CA ASP A 844 17.26 -22.26 29.34
C ASP A 844 17.34 -20.73 29.40
N GLN A 845 17.45 -20.15 30.61
CA GLN A 845 17.68 -18.72 30.82
C GLN A 845 19.05 -18.29 30.29
N ASN A 846 20.11 -19.05 30.56
CA ASN A 846 21.44 -18.78 30.02
C ASN A 846 21.48 -18.91 28.49
N LEU A 847 20.78 -19.87 27.89
CA LEU A 847 20.66 -19.99 26.42
C LEU A 847 19.88 -18.84 25.79
N GLN A 848 18.85 -18.32 26.45
CA GLN A 848 18.15 -17.11 26.03
C GLN A 848 19.06 -15.87 26.10
N GLU A 849 19.84 -15.73 27.17
CA GLU A 849 20.75 -14.61 27.34
C GLU A 849 21.94 -14.69 26.37
N ILE A 850 22.48 -15.88 26.10
CA ILE A 850 23.47 -16.12 25.04
C ILE A 850 22.93 -15.69 23.68
N ARG A 851 21.70 -16.06 23.31
CA ARG A 851 21.08 -15.61 22.05
C ARG A 851 20.92 -14.10 22.01
N ARG A 852 20.56 -13.48 23.14
CA ARG A 852 20.43 -12.02 23.25
C ARG A 852 21.78 -11.33 23.06
N ILE A 853 22.85 -11.83 23.70
CA ILE A 853 24.22 -11.32 23.59
C ILE A 853 24.77 -11.56 22.17
N GLN A 854 24.52 -12.72 21.55
CA GLN A 854 24.91 -13.03 20.16
C GLN A 854 24.22 -12.12 19.16
N ASN A 855 22.91 -11.87 19.31
CA ASN A 855 22.18 -10.94 18.46
C ASN A 855 22.72 -9.51 18.62
N HIS A 856 23.00 -9.09 19.86
CA HIS A 856 23.58 -7.78 20.13
C HIS A 856 25.01 -7.64 19.57
N ALA A 857 25.84 -8.68 19.69
CA ALA A 857 27.20 -8.71 19.14
C ALA A 857 27.20 -8.73 17.61
N GLN A 858 26.30 -9.49 16.96
CA GLN A 858 26.11 -9.49 15.51
C GLN A 858 25.64 -8.13 15.00
N GLU A 859 24.77 -7.45 15.75
CA GLU A 859 24.32 -6.10 15.43
C GLU A 859 25.47 -5.09 15.54
N ILE A 860 26.28 -5.16 16.59
CA ILE A 860 27.50 -4.34 16.74
C ILE A 860 28.51 -4.64 15.61
N GLN A 861 28.70 -5.89 15.24
CA GLN A 861 29.65 -6.31 14.19
C GLN A 861 29.18 -5.91 12.78
N ARG A 862 27.86 -5.94 12.54
CA ARG A 862 27.23 -5.41 11.32
C ARG A 862 27.38 -3.89 11.22
N ILE A 863 27.17 -3.19 12.33
CA ILE A 863 27.41 -1.74 12.42
C ILE A 863 28.89 -1.45 12.14
N PHE A 864 29.82 -2.23 12.69
CA PHE A 864 31.26 -2.08 12.47
C PHE A 864 31.68 -2.30 11.01
N GLY A 865 31.19 -3.37 10.35
CA GLY A 865 31.50 -3.65 8.95
C GLY A 865 31.02 -2.55 7.99
N ASN A 866 29.77 -2.10 8.16
CA ASN A 866 29.22 -1.01 7.34
C ASN A 866 29.98 0.32 7.55
N MET A 867 30.50 0.55 8.76
CA MET A 867 31.30 1.75 9.08
C MET A 867 32.72 1.69 8.51
N GLU A 868 33.33 0.51 8.41
CA GLU A 868 34.67 0.32 7.83
C GLU A 868 34.64 0.51 6.31
N ASP A 869 33.60 0.02 5.64
CA ASP A 869 33.36 0.25 4.21
C ASP A 869 33.15 1.74 3.91
N MET A 870 32.32 2.44 4.70
CA MET A 870 32.12 3.89 4.57
C MET A 870 33.41 4.70 4.82
N TYR A 871 34.27 4.29 5.75
CA TYR A 871 35.54 4.97 6.01
C TYR A 871 36.52 4.79 4.85
N ASN A 872 36.61 3.58 4.29
CA ASN A 872 37.48 3.29 3.14
C ASN A 872 37.03 4.03 1.87
N GLU A 873 35.71 4.17 1.66
CA GLU A 873 35.17 5.00 0.58
C GLU A 873 35.42 6.49 0.79
N TRP A 874 35.30 6.99 2.03
CA TRP A 874 35.61 8.37 2.37
C TRP A 874 37.11 8.71 2.24
N ASP A 875 38.00 7.81 2.63
CA ASP A 875 39.46 8.00 2.49
C ASP A 875 39.90 7.95 1.02
N SER A 876 39.27 7.06 0.22
CA SER A 876 39.39 7.04 -1.24
C SER A 876 38.89 8.36 -1.87
N TRP A 877 37.76 8.88 -1.41
CA TRP A 877 37.20 10.15 -1.88
C TRP A 877 38.07 11.35 -1.49
N MET A 878 38.57 11.42 -0.26
CA MET A 878 39.49 12.48 0.22
C MET A 878 40.84 12.46 -0.50
N SER A 879 41.33 11.27 -0.86
CA SER A 879 42.54 11.12 -1.67
C SER A 879 42.35 11.67 -3.09
N ASN A 880 41.17 11.44 -3.69
CA ASN A 880 40.78 12.00 -4.99
C ASN A 880 40.46 13.51 -4.94
N PHE A 881 39.93 14.01 -3.82
CA PHE A 881 39.59 15.42 -3.62
C PHE A 881 40.84 16.31 -3.50
N LYS A 882 41.97 15.78 -3.00
CA LYS A 882 43.25 16.50 -2.98
C LYS A 882 43.86 16.72 -4.36
N THR A 883 43.40 15.98 -5.38
CA THR A 883 43.89 16.10 -6.76
C THR A 883 43.05 17.02 -7.65
N ASP A 884 41.83 17.38 -7.27
CA ASP A 884 40.96 18.26 -8.06
C ASP A 884 40.70 19.57 -7.33
N LYS A 885 41.53 20.58 -7.62
CA LYS A 885 41.30 21.98 -7.19
C LYS A 885 40.48 22.69 -8.26
N ARG A 886 39.16 22.49 -8.26
CA ARG A 886 38.20 23.39 -8.88
C ARG A 886 37.06 23.67 -7.92
#